data_AF-A0A519VN84-F1
#
_entry.id   AF-A0A519VN84-F1
#
_cell.length_a   1.000
_cell.length_b   1.000
_cell.length_c   1.000
_cell.angle_alpha   90.00
_cell.angle_beta   90.00
_cell.angle_gamma   90.00
#
_symmetry.space_group_name_H-M   'P 1'
#
loop_
_entity.id
_entity.type
_entity.pdbx_description
1 polymer ?
#
loop_
_entity_poly.entity_id
_entity_poly.type
_entity_poly.pdbx_seq_one_letter_code
_entity_poly.pdbx_strand_id
1 'polypeptide(L)'
;MNRRTFLQNSGAAGLLTLVTPAGVVHALGRPAAATPLHAGFLNPPASARPHTWWHWMNGHVTTDGITRDLEAMQRVGIGGFQNFSVGSGIPLGPVEYGSPEWLHLMQHTIKEADRLGLEFQMHNCPGWSSSGGPWITPARTMQQVTWSETVVRGGKKLKVSLPQPFQRLDHYRDVAVLAFPAPAGERQTWSDTLTRISTSAGPADKAQLVSGTGPGLEIAPAGAGQPGTLLLEFSAPFEARSVLVYTAAPASLGGGRVLPVGPIGVEASDDGTTFRKVAEMPLVIAETPGAASFTPVRARFFRLTLPLATRVLQVRLSGAARLNDWTTKANFAGPQPGVVGAATSAAPGPAVPAEDIVDLATILDLTRLMNAAGQLEWQAPAGDWVVLRLGHTATNRINKAAPTTGQGLECDKFSRAAFDFHFHQMFDQLLPSLRAMNNKSKVGLLIDSYEVGMQNWTPDFAQEFLASRGYELRRYLPALTGRVVGTAETTEQFLWDLRRTQADLMANNYYGRCAELCHENGFLAYTEPYNGGPFEQLQAGARMDVNMGEFWVRTLRFRHSLKVAASVQHVNGRAVVGAEAFTGDAVHSKWQEYPYSMKADGDFMFTLGLNRIIFHRYAHQPHPTARPGMTMGPWGIHLDRTNTWFEPGAAWFKYLARCQYLLQQGQFVADLLYLTADDAPGEDLSLRPAPTPAPPWPKAS
;
A
#
# COMPACT_ATOMS: atom_id res chain seq x y z
N MET A 1 -8.95 -43.27 34.70
CA MET A 1 -8.02 -43.25 35.85
C MET A 1 -8.03 -41.84 36.44
N ASN A 2 -8.44 -41.70 37.70
CA ASN A 2 -8.92 -40.45 38.30
C ASN A 2 -7.77 -39.63 38.92
N ARG A 3 -7.64 -38.34 38.55
CA ARG A 3 -6.53 -37.42 38.91
C ARG A 3 -6.43 -37.06 40.41
N ARG A 4 -7.29 -37.60 41.27
CA ARG A 4 -7.34 -37.26 42.71
C ARG A 4 -6.45 -38.11 43.62
N THR A 5 -5.83 -39.17 43.13
CA THR A 5 -5.08 -40.11 44.00
C THR A 5 -3.54 -39.94 43.96
N PHE A 6 -2.99 -39.09 43.09
CA PHE A 6 -1.54 -38.93 42.95
C PHE A 6 -0.94 -37.88 43.92
N LEU A 7 -1.73 -36.94 44.43
CA LEU A 7 -1.25 -35.87 45.31
C LEU A 7 -1.30 -36.21 46.81
N GLN A 8 -1.72 -37.42 47.19
CA GLN A 8 -1.84 -37.81 48.61
C GLN A 8 -0.63 -38.61 49.16
N ASN A 9 0.32 -39.03 48.32
CA ASN A 9 1.40 -39.95 48.73
C ASN A 9 2.83 -39.36 48.63
N SER A 10 3.01 -38.05 48.79
CA SER A 10 4.35 -37.44 48.79
C SER A 10 4.52 -36.47 49.97
N GLY A 11 4.08 -36.90 51.15
CA GLY A 11 4.27 -36.19 52.41
C GLY A 11 4.85 -37.10 53.48
N ALA A 12 5.96 -36.66 54.06
CA ALA A 12 6.56 -37.10 55.32
C ALA A 12 7.45 -38.37 55.30
N ALA A 13 8.73 -38.17 55.01
CA ALA A 13 9.81 -38.84 55.76
C ALA A 13 11.11 -38.02 55.70
N GLY A 14 11.57 -37.56 56.87
CA GLY A 14 12.99 -37.25 57.12
C GLY A 14 13.43 -35.80 56.93
N LEU A 15 13.43 -35.02 58.01
CA LEU A 15 14.65 -34.44 58.61
C LEU A 15 14.25 -33.61 59.85
N LEU A 16 14.30 -34.25 61.01
CA LEU A 16 14.39 -33.56 62.30
C LEU A 16 15.89 -33.26 62.51
N THR A 17 16.35 -32.11 62.01
CA THR A 17 17.69 -31.58 62.30
C THR A 17 17.57 -30.13 62.76
N LEU A 18 17.72 -29.95 64.08
CA LEU A 18 18.23 -28.77 64.79
C LEU A 18 17.95 -27.41 64.15
N VAL A 19 16.74 -26.89 64.39
CA VAL A 19 16.44 -25.46 64.25
C VAL A 19 17.09 -24.75 65.45
N THR A 20 18.32 -24.26 65.28
CA THR A 20 18.88 -23.28 66.23
C THR A 20 18.24 -21.91 65.98
N PRO A 21 18.11 -21.02 66.99
CA PRO A 21 17.63 -19.66 66.79
C PRO A 21 18.42 -18.89 65.71
N ALA A 22 19.70 -19.22 65.55
CA ALA A 22 20.55 -18.67 64.49
C ALA A 22 20.13 -19.11 63.07
N GLY A 23 19.65 -20.34 62.89
CA GLY A 23 19.15 -20.84 61.60
C GLY A 23 17.83 -20.20 61.18
N VAL A 24 16.97 -19.84 62.14
CA VAL A 24 15.71 -19.10 61.88
C VAL A 24 15.99 -17.64 61.53
N VAL A 25 16.94 -17.00 62.19
CA VAL A 25 17.38 -15.63 61.85
C VAL A 25 18.08 -15.58 60.49
N HIS A 26 18.80 -16.63 60.09
CA HIS A 26 19.42 -16.71 58.76
C HIS A 26 18.42 -17.03 57.63
N ALA A 27 17.32 -17.73 57.93
CA ALA A 27 16.24 -18.02 56.98
C ALA A 27 15.27 -16.83 56.80
N LEU A 28 15.07 -16.01 57.83
CA LEU A 28 14.20 -14.82 57.79
C LEU A 28 14.91 -13.56 57.26
N GLY A 29 16.23 -13.61 57.04
CA GLY A 29 17.04 -12.48 56.57
C GLY A 29 17.53 -12.59 55.12
N ARG A 30 17.19 -13.65 54.38
CA ARG A 30 17.51 -13.73 52.94
C ARG A 30 16.37 -13.08 52.15
N PRO A 31 16.59 -11.95 51.45
CA PRO A 31 15.59 -11.49 50.48
C PRO A 31 15.33 -12.65 49.52
N ALA A 32 14.07 -12.98 49.29
CA ALA A 32 13.69 -13.98 48.30
C ALA A 32 14.46 -13.65 47.01
N ALA A 33 15.22 -14.62 46.49
CA ALA A 33 15.97 -14.43 45.25
C ALA A 33 15.00 -13.88 44.20
N ALA A 34 15.35 -12.74 43.60
CA ALA A 34 14.48 -12.10 42.61
C ALA A 34 14.09 -13.11 41.54
N THR A 35 12.79 -13.30 41.30
CA THR A 35 12.32 -14.11 40.18
C THR A 35 12.93 -13.56 38.88
N PRO A 36 13.15 -14.37 37.84
CA PRO A 36 13.64 -13.89 36.54
C PRO A 36 12.82 -12.70 36.00
N LEU A 37 11.51 -12.68 36.27
CA LEU A 37 10.63 -11.56 35.97
C LEU A 37 10.99 -10.29 36.74
N HIS A 38 11.16 -10.37 38.06
CA HIS A 38 11.55 -9.21 38.88
C HIS A 38 12.94 -8.68 38.48
N ALA A 39 13.90 -9.57 38.27
CA ALA A 39 15.25 -9.20 37.85
C ALA A 39 15.26 -8.50 36.48
N GLY A 40 14.54 -9.04 35.49
CA GLY A 40 14.42 -8.43 34.17
C GLY A 40 13.57 -7.15 34.16
N PHE A 41 12.64 -6.95 35.10
CA PHE A 41 11.95 -5.66 35.25
C PHE A 41 12.88 -4.59 35.83
N LEU A 42 13.71 -4.94 36.81
CA LEU A 42 14.69 -3.99 37.36
C LEU A 42 15.75 -3.62 36.32
N ASN A 43 16.21 -4.62 35.55
CA ASN A 43 17.24 -4.52 34.53
C ASN A 43 16.76 -5.15 33.20
N PRO A 44 15.96 -4.42 32.39
CA PRO A 44 15.46 -4.95 31.12
C PRO A 44 16.58 -5.37 30.16
N PRO A 45 16.44 -6.52 29.48
CA PRO A 45 17.41 -6.94 28.47
C PRO A 45 17.39 -5.98 27.27
N ALA A 46 18.44 -6.02 26.43
CA ALA A 46 18.51 -5.20 25.22
C ALA A 46 17.30 -5.40 24.30
N SER A 47 16.81 -6.64 24.20
CA SER A 47 15.60 -6.99 23.45
C SER A 47 14.32 -6.34 23.96
N ALA A 48 14.32 -5.72 25.14
CA ALA A 48 13.17 -4.99 25.66
C ALA A 48 13.29 -3.47 25.45
N ARG A 49 14.41 -2.96 24.91
CA ARG A 49 14.62 -1.52 24.72
C ARG A 49 13.84 -0.98 23.52
N PRO A 50 13.38 0.29 23.55
CA PRO A 50 12.76 0.93 22.40
C PRO A 50 13.79 1.12 21.26
N HIS A 51 13.31 1.18 20.03
CA HIS A 51 14.10 1.49 18.84
C HIS A 51 13.72 2.87 18.29
N THR A 52 14.37 3.29 17.21
CA THR A 52 14.03 4.51 16.48
C THR A 52 14.18 4.33 14.97
N TRP A 53 13.36 5.00 14.17
CA TRP A 53 13.68 5.21 12.76
C TRP A 53 14.81 6.22 12.66
N TRP A 54 15.82 5.91 11.84
CA TRP A 54 17.01 6.73 11.67
C TRP A 54 17.20 7.11 10.20
N HIS A 55 16.87 8.36 9.91
CA HIS A 55 16.78 8.88 8.54
C HIS A 55 18.04 9.60 8.11
N TRP A 56 18.66 9.13 7.03
CA TRP A 56 19.72 9.81 6.31
C TRP A 56 19.09 10.74 5.27
N MET A 57 19.30 12.04 5.45
CA MET A 57 18.57 13.05 4.69
C MET A 57 19.30 13.41 3.41
N ASN A 58 18.77 12.95 2.28
CA ASN A 58 19.16 13.24 0.90
C ASN A 58 20.67 13.25 0.62
N GLY A 59 21.42 12.29 1.18
CA GLY A 59 22.87 12.20 0.97
C GLY A 59 23.73 13.06 1.90
N HIS A 60 23.14 13.78 2.87
CA HIS A 60 23.87 14.47 3.94
C HIS A 60 24.21 13.50 5.07
N VAL A 61 25.23 12.68 4.86
CA VAL A 61 25.67 11.66 5.81
C VAL A 61 27.19 11.65 5.95
N THR A 62 27.69 11.45 7.18
CA THR A 62 29.13 11.41 7.49
C THR A 62 29.46 10.30 8.49
N THR A 63 30.66 9.71 8.41
CA THR A 63 31.14 8.69 9.37
C THR A 63 31.16 9.19 10.82
N ASP A 64 31.65 10.41 11.06
CA ASP A 64 31.66 11.04 12.40
C ASP A 64 30.23 11.22 12.93
N GLY A 65 29.31 11.69 12.09
CA GLY A 65 27.91 11.82 12.48
C GLY A 65 27.28 10.46 12.84
N ILE A 66 27.59 9.41 12.07
CA ILE A 66 27.07 8.05 12.27
C ILE A 66 27.52 7.54 13.63
N THR A 67 28.82 7.59 13.90
CA THR A 67 29.39 7.14 15.19
C THR A 67 28.75 7.91 16.35
N ARG A 68 28.64 9.24 16.26
CA ARG A 68 28.03 10.05 17.32
C ARG A 68 26.56 9.76 17.54
N ASP A 69 25.79 9.53 16.48
CA ASP A 69 24.37 9.18 16.57
C ASP A 69 24.19 7.84 17.29
N LEU A 70 24.91 6.81 16.86
CA LEU A 70 24.78 5.47 17.41
C LEU A 70 25.29 5.38 18.85
N GLU A 71 26.40 6.07 19.18
CA GLU A 71 26.86 6.18 20.56
C GLU A 71 25.84 6.91 21.44
N ALA A 72 25.19 7.96 20.92
CA ALA A 72 24.14 8.65 21.65
C ALA A 72 22.93 7.76 21.91
N MET A 73 22.48 6.99 20.90
CA MET A 73 21.41 6.00 21.06
C MET A 73 21.75 4.97 22.15
N GLN A 74 22.95 4.41 22.11
CA GLN A 74 23.40 3.41 23.09
C GLN A 74 23.41 3.98 24.51
N ARG A 75 23.96 5.19 24.71
CA ARG A 75 24.11 5.82 26.03
C ARG A 75 22.78 6.02 26.74
N VAL A 76 21.75 6.45 26.00
CA VAL A 76 20.42 6.72 26.58
C VAL A 76 19.56 5.47 26.70
N GLY A 77 20.01 4.32 26.17
CA GLY A 77 19.30 3.04 26.29
C GLY A 77 18.32 2.74 25.16
N ILE A 78 18.51 3.33 23.97
CA ILE A 78 17.89 2.85 22.74
C ILE A 78 18.58 1.53 22.34
N GLY A 79 17.80 0.53 21.94
CA GLY A 79 18.27 -0.84 21.67
C GLY A 79 18.67 -1.13 20.22
N GLY A 80 18.24 -0.28 19.29
CA GLY A 80 18.39 -0.51 17.87
C GLY A 80 17.71 0.57 17.05
N PHE A 81 17.82 0.45 15.73
CA PHE A 81 17.26 1.42 14.79
C PHE A 81 16.84 0.77 13.48
N GLN A 82 15.92 1.43 12.77
CA GLN A 82 15.56 1.14 11.39
C GLN A 82 16.10 2.27 10.50
N ASN A 83 17.11 1.98 9.68
CA ASN A 83 17.74 2.97 8.82
C ASN A 83 16.93 3.20 7.52
N PHE A 84 16.81 4.47 7.15
CA PHE A 84 16.19 4.93 5.90
C PHE A 84 17.10 5.96 5.23
N SER A 85 17.12 6.00 3.91
CA SER A 85 17.65 7.15 3.16
C SER A 85 16.48 7.90 2.52
N VAL A 86 16.29 9.19 2.84
CA VAL A 86 15.06 9.95 2.51
C VAL A 86 15.37 11.34 1.93
N GLY A 87 14.67 11.74 0.87
CA GLY A 87 14.80 13.02 0.16
C GLY A 87 13.81 14.12 0.56
N SER A 88 12.96 13.90 1.56
CA SER A 88 11.81 14.77 1.89
C SER A 88 12.20 16.20 2.30
N GLY A 89 12.07 17.16 1.36
CA GLY A 89 12.22 18.59 1.62
C GLY A 89 13.66 19.07 1.88
N ILE A 90 14.65 18.20 1.67
CA ILE A 90 16.07 18.49 1.90
C ILE A 90 16.80 18.52 0.54
N PRO A 91 17.62 19.55 0.23
CA PRO A 91 18.40 19.59 -1.00
C PRO A 91 19.38 18.41 -1.12
N LEU A 92 19.73 18.05 -2.36
CA LEU A 92 20.68 16.97 -2.64
C LEU A 92 22.02 17.24 -1.95
N GLY A 93 22.46 16.28 -1.16
CA GLY A 93 23.76 16.23 -0.50
C GLY A 93 24.83 15.54 -1.35
N PRO A 94 26.07 15.46 -0.84
CA PRO A 94 27.22 14.99 -1.62
C PRO A 94 27.25 13.48 -1.87
N VAL A 95 26.48 12.68 -1.11
CA VAL A 95 26.49 11.22 -1.23
C VAL A 95 25.30 10.74 -2.03
N GLU A 96 25.55 10.20 -3.22
CA GLU A 96 24.52 9.58 -4.05
C GLU A 96 24.12 8.21 -3.50
N TYR A 97 22.81 7.89 -3.54
CA TYR A 97 22.31 6.61 -3.06
C TYR A 97 22.88 5.43 -3.87
N GLY A 98 23.32 4.38 -3.20
CA GLY A 98 23.92 3.19 -3.85
C GLY A 98 25.32 3.40 -4.41
N SER A 99 25.89 4.61 -4.32
CA SER A 99 27.29 4.86 -4.70
C SER A 99 28.27 4.10 -3.81
N PRO A 100 29.55 3.92 -4.23
CA PRO A 100 30.59 3.34 -3.38
C PRO A 100 30.74 4.04 -2.03
N GLU A 101 30.56 5.36 -1.99
CA GLU A 101 30.59 6.15 -0.75
C GLU A 101 29.40 5.83 0.17
N TRP A 102 28.18 5.73 -0.39
CA TRP A 102 27.00 5.32 0.38
C TRP A 102 27.18 3.91 0.97
N LEU A 103 27.70 2.97 0.17
CA LEU A 103 28.00 1.62 0.61
C LEU A 103 29.04 1.60 1.74
N HIS A 104 30.09 2.42 1.63
CA HIS A 104 31.10 2.57 2.68
C HIS A 104 30.47 3.04 4.00
N LEU A 105 29.60 4.06 3.94
CA LEU A 105 28.90 4.61 5.11
C LEU A 105 27.93 3.58 5.74
N MET A 106 27.23 2.79 4.93
CA MET A 106 26.37 1.72 5.43
C MET A 106 27.18 0.61 6.09
N GLN A 107 28.32 0.23 5.52
CA GLN A 107 29.24 -0.72 6.14
C GLN A 107 29.82 -0.19 7.46
N HIS A 108 30.15 1.10 7.53
CA HIS A 108 30.56 1.77 8.78
C HIS A 108 29.44 1.70 9.83
N THR A 109 28.21 1.98 9.42
CA THR A 109 27.01 1.88 10.28
C THR A 109 26.84 0.47 10.86
N ILE A 110 26.93 -0.56 10.02
CA ILE A 110 26.80 -1.96 10.45
C ILE A 110 27.89 -2.31 11.48
N LYS A 111 29.14 -1.87 11.24
CA LYS A 111 30.26 -2.10 12.17
C LYS A 111 30.04 -1.39 13.50
N GLU A 112 29.58 -0.14 13.49
CA GLU A 112 29.32 0.62 14.71
C GLU A 112 28.13 0.05 15.50
N ALA A 113 27.08 -0.42 14.81
CA ALA A 113 25.97 -1.10 15.44
C ALA A 113 26.41 -2.41 16.12
N ASP A 114 27.24 -3.24 15.46
CA ASP A 114 27.85 -4.44 16.08
C ASP A 114 28.71 -4.07 17.30
N ARG A 115 29.59 -3.06 17.16
CA ARG A 115 30.46 -2.58 18.25
C ARG A 115 29.66 -2.16 19.49
N LEU A 116 28.52 -1.52 19.29
CA LEU A 116 27.69 -0.96 20.35
C LEU A 116 26.60 -1.92 20.86
N GLY A 117 26.43 -3.08 20.22
CA GLY A 117 25.39 -4.05 20.55
C GLY A 117 23.97 -3.55 20.25
N LEU A 118 23.82 -2.72 19.23
CA LEU A 118 22.53 -2.24 18.73
C LEU A 118 21.95 -3.24 17.73
N GLU A 119 20.63 -3.46 17.75
CA GLU A 119 19.95 -4.20 16.68
C GLU A 119 19.93 -3.31 15.41
N PHE A 120 20.38 -3.87 14.28
CA PHE A 120 20.41 -3.16 12.99
C PHE A 120 19.21 -3.58 12.16
N GLN A 121 18.44 -2.60 11.71
CA GLN A 121 17.37 -2.85 10.77
C GLN A 121 17.42 -1.78 9.68
N MET A 122 16.92 -2.08 8.49
CA MET A 122 16.82 -1.08 7.42
C MET A 122 15.59 -1.28 6.55
N HIS A 123 15.08 -0.19 5.99
CA HIS A 123 14.05 -0.25 4.97
C HIS A 123 14.56 -0.95 3.71
N ASN A 124 13.66 -1.63 3.00
CA ASN A 124 14.04 -2.48 1.90
C ASN A 124 14.33 -1.73 0.58
N CYS A 125 14.06 -0.43 0.51
CA CYS A 125 14.37 0.40 -0.66
C CYS A 125 14.74 1.84 -0.27
N PRO A 126 15.31 2.66 -1.19
CA PRO A 126 15.45 4.09 -0.97
C PRO A 126 14.08 4.76 -0.76
N GLY A 127 14.02 5.74 0.14
CA GLY A 127 12.78 6.33 0.61
C GLY A 127 12.18 5.55 1.77
N TRP A 128 10.87 5.71 1.96
CA TRP A 128 10.13 4.99 3.02
C TRP A 128 9.07 4.04 2.49
N SER A 129 8.66 4.09 1.21
CA SER A 129 7.67 3.13 0.70
C SER A 129 7.81 2.93 -0.81
N SER A 130 7.60 1.76 -1.42
CA SER A 130 7.47 0.46 -0.76
C SER A 130 8.56 -0.51 -1.20
N SER A 131 8.89 -0.63 -2.49
CA SER A 131 9.98 -1.45 -3.02
C SER A 131 10.37 -1.03 -4.43
N GLY A 132 10.89 0.19 -4.55
CA GLY A 132 11.26 0.79 -5.83
C GLY A 132 12.72 1.25 -5.88
N GLY A 133 13.20 1.47 -7.09
CA GLY A 133 14.55 1.99 -7.31
C GLY A 133 14.89 2.17 -8.79
N PRO A 134 15.97 2.89 -9.12
CA PRO A 134 16.33 3.23 -10.50
C PRO A 134 16.65 2.02 -11.38
N TRP A 135 16.88 0.84 -10.79
CA TRP A 135 17.14 -0.41 -11.50
C TRP A 135 15.88 -1.13 -12.03
N ILE A 136 14.68 -0.72 -11.59
CA ILE A 136 13.44 -1.36 -12.03
C ILE A 136 13.02 -0.81 -13.40
N THR A 137 12.81 -1.71 -14.36
CA THR A 137 12.37 -1.36 -15.72
C THR A 137 10.85 -1.41 -15.85
N PRO A 138 10.26 -0.81 -16.90
CA PRO A 138 8.81 -0.91 -17.16
C PRO A 138 8.28 -2.35 -17.32
N ALA A 139 9.15 -3.33 -17.63
CA ALA A 139 8.77 -4.74 -17.70
C ALA A 139 8.81 -5.47 -16.35
N ARG A 140 9.46 -4.90 -15.32
CA ARG A 140 9.58 -5.44 -13.96
C ARG A 140 8.81 -4.63 -12.93
N THR A 141 8.08 -3.61 -13.36
CA THR A 141 7.28 -2.75 -12.48
C THR A 141 5.85 -3.26 -12.36
N MET A 142 5.11 -2.72 -11.40
CA MET A 142 3.67 -2.97 -11.23
C MET A 142 2.91 -2.80 -12.55
N GLN A 143 2.05 -3.76 -12.89
CA GLN A 143 1.28 -3.79 -14.14
C GLN A 143 -0.23 -3.61 -13.90
N GLN A 144 -0.89 -2.99 -14.88
CA GLN A 144 -2.34 -2.87 -14.92
C GLN A 144 -2.88 -3.32 -16.28
N VAL A 145 -4.09 -3.87 -16.30
CA VAL A 145 -4.81 -4.18 -17.55
C VAL A 145 -5.14 -2.89 -18.29
N THR A 146 -5.16 -2.95 -19.61
CA THR A 146 -5.57 -1.88 -20.51
C THR A 146 -6.26 -2.52 -21.71
N TRP A 147 -7.17 -1.81 -22.38
CA TRP A 147 -7.88 -2.38 -23.53
C TRP A 147 -8.20 -1.34 -24.57
N SER A 148 -8.49 -1.80 -25.78
CA SER A 148 -9.13 -1.04 -26.85
C SER A 148 -10.29 -1.88 -27.39
N GLU A 149 -11.25 -1.22 -28.01
CA GLU A 149 -12.42 -1.87 -28.58
C GLU A 149 -12.65 -1.42 -30.02
N THR A 150 -13.17 -2.33 -30.83
CA THR A 150 -13.52 -2.07 -32.22
C THR A 150 -14.81 -2.78 -32.55
N VAL A 151 -15.80 -2.04 -33.06
CA VAL A 151 -17.06 -2.60 -33.50
C VAL A 151 -16.94 -3.02 -34.96
N VAL A 152 -17.32 -4.25 -35.27
CA VAL A 152 -17.26 -4.81 -36.63
C VAL A 152 -18.58 -5.47 -37.01
N ARG A 153 -18.92 -5.38 -38.30
CA ARG A 153 -20.08 -6.08 -38.86
C ARG A 153 -19.63 -7.37 -39.52
N GLY A 154 -20.10 -8.50 -38.99
CA GLY A 154 -19.75 -9.83 -39.44
C GLY A 154 -20.55 -10.31 -40.64
N GLY A 155 -20.59 -11.63 -40.85
CA GLY A 155 -21.13 -12.29 -42.04
C GLY A 155 -20.15 -12.30 -43.22
N LYS A 156 -18.88 -11.98 -42.97
CA LYS A 156 -17.82 -11.87 -43.98
C LYS A 156 -16.45 -12.10 -43.37
N LYS A 157 -15.45 -12.37 -44.22
CA LYS A 157 -14.05 -12.32 -43.81
C LYS A 157 -13.69 -10.86 -43.50
N LEU A 158 -13.16 -10.62 -42.31
CA LEU A 158 -12.69 -9.33 -41.84
C LEU A 158 -11.17 -9.30 -41.85
N LYS A 159 -10.62 -8.16 -42.28
CA LYS A 159 -9.22 -7.79 -42.11
C LYS A 159 -9.18 -6.41 -41.50
N VAL A 160 -8.94 -6.34 -40.19
CA VAL A 160 -9.10 -5.10 -39.40
C VAL A 160 -7.81 -4.83 -38.64
N SER A 161 -7.37 -3.57 -38.66
CA SER A 161 -6.29 -3.12 -37.78
C SER A 161 -6.89 -2.76 -36.42
N LEU A 162 -6.57 -3.55 -35.40
CA LEU A 162 -7.05 -3.29 -34.04
C LEU A 162 -6.17 -2.23 -33.38
N PRO A 163 -6.74 -1.11 -32.88
CA PRO A 163 -5.97 -0.08 -32.22
C PRO A 163 -5.23 -0.66 -31.01
N GLN A 164 -3.97 -0.24 -30.80
CA GLN A 164 -3.27 -0.60 -29.57
C GLN A 164 -3.97 0.07 -28.38
N PRO A 165 -4.20 -0.64 -27.27
CA PRO A 165 -4.62 -0.03 -26.01
C PRO A 165 -3.66 1.06 -25.51
N PHE A 166 -4.16 1.87 -24.56
CA PHE A 166 -3.37 2.86 -23.83
C PHE A 166 -2.11 2.20 -23.24
N GLN A 167 -0.96 2.87 -23.35
CA GLN A 167 0.32 2.43 -22.80
C GLN A 167 0.96 3.53 -21.96
N ARG A 168 1.83 3.13 -21.03
CA ARG A 168 2.58 3.99 -20.13
C ARG A 168 4.04 3.55 -20.15
N LEU A 169 4.97 4.52 -20.15
CA LEU A 169 6.43 4.26 -20.21
C LEU A 169 6.86 3.40 -21.42
N ASP A 170 6.18 3.60 -22.55
CA ASP A 170 6.39 2.82 -23.79
C ASP A 170 6.33 1.30 -23.56
N HIS A 171 5.55 0.87 -22.57
CA HIS A 171 5.39 -0.52 -22.19
C HIS A 171 3.95 -1.00 -22.42
N TYR A 172 3.80 -1.95 -23.34
CA TYR A 172 2.55 -2.63 -23.61
C TYR A 172 2.80 -4.09 -24.00
N ARG A 173 1.94 -5.00 -23.52
CA ARG A 173 1.92 -6.42 -23.93
C ARG A 173 0.49 -6.89 -24.07
N ASP A 174 0.20 -7.60 -25.17
CA ASP A 174 -1.11 -8.21 -25.40
C ASP A 174 -1.38 -9.35 -24.40
N VAL A 175 -2.63 -9.46 -23.95
CA VAL A 175 -3.14 -10.52 -23.08
C VAL A 175 -4.13 -11.40 -23.83
N ALA A 176 -5.14 -10.80 -24.46
CA ALA A 176 -6.16 -11.51 -25.21
C ALA A 176 -6.83 -10.60 -26.25
N VAL A 177 -7.31 -11.20 -27.33
CA VAL A 177 -8.26 -10.57 -28.26
C VAL A 177 -9.56 -11.36 -28.19
N LEU A 178 -10.62 -10.75 -27.70
CA LEU A 178 -11.93 -11.40 -27.52
C LEU A 178 -12.96 -10.76 -28.43
N ALA A 179 -13.94 -11.55 -28.89
CA ALA A 179 -15.10 -11.01 -29.59
C ALA A 179 -16.40 -11.53 -28.99
N PHE A 180 -17.40 -10.65 -28.91
CA PHE A 180 -18.75 -10.99 -28.47
C PHE A 180 -19.80 -10.16 -29.23
N PRO A 181 -21.05 -10.65 -29.36
CA PRO A 181 -22.13 -9.88 -29.99
C PRO A 181 -22.25 -8.51 -29.33
N ALA A 182 -22.32 -7.46 -30.14
CA ALA A 182 -22.31 -6.09 -29.64
C ALA A 182 -23.61 -5.79 -28.85
N PRO A 183 -23.50 -5.38 -27.58
CA PRO A 183 -24.61 -4.78 -26.84
C PRO A 183 -25.28 -3.66 -27.64
N ALA A 184 -26.58 -3.44 -27.42
CA ALA A 184 -27.34 -2.46 -28.21
C ALA A 184 -26.69 -1.07 -28.20
N GLY A 185 -26.22 -0.60 -27.04
CA GLY A 185 -25.53 0.67 -26.86
C GLY A 185 -24.09 0.73 -27.36
N GLU A 186 -23.56 -0.36 -27.93
CA GLU A 186 -22.17 -0.48 -28.40
C GLU A 186 -22.08 -0.92 -29.88
N ARG A 187 -23.19 -0.94 -30.61
CA ARG A 187 -23.19 -1.24 -32.06
C ARG A 187 -22.59 -0.13 -32.92
N GLN A 188 -22.36 1.04 -32.36
CA GLN A 188 -21.74 2.17 -33.02
C GLN A 188 -20.59 2.72 -32.17
N THR A 189 -19.46 2.99 -32.81
CA THR A 189 -18.32 3.68 -32.19
C THR A 189 -18.70 5.13 -31.87
N TRP A 190 -18.80 5.48 -30.58
CA TRP A 190 -19.21 6.82 -30.15
C TRP A 190 -18.32 7.94 -30.73
N SER A 191 -17.01 7.72 -30.87
CA SER A 191 -16.08 8.73 -31.40
C SER A 191 -16.28 9.06 -32.88
N ASP A 192 -16.93 8.17 -33.63
CA ASP A 192 -17.27 8.39 -35.04
C ASP A 192 -18.47 9.34 -35.17
N THR A 193 -19.26 9.48 -34.09
CA THR A 193 -20.42 10.37 -34.02
C THR A 193 -20.10 11.78 -33.53
N LEU A 194 -18.85 12.05 -33.12
CA LEU A 194 -18.39 13.38 -32.74
C LEU A 194 -18.18 14.28 -33.97
N THR A 195 -18.77 15.48 -33.93
CA THR A 195 -18.54 16.54 -34.92
C THR A 195 -17.46 17.52 -34.47
N ARG A 196 -17.37 17.79 -33.17
CA ARG A 196 -16.41 18.76 -32.61
C ARG A 196 -16.04 18.40 -31.18
N ILE A 197 -14.80 18.70 -30.81
CA ILE A 197 -14.39 18.79 -29.42
C ILE A 197 -13.74 20.14 -29.14
N SER A 198 -13.87 20.65 -27.93
CA SER A 198 -13.22 21.90 -27.52
C SER A 198 -12.88 21.87 -26.03
N THR A 199 -11.77 22.51 -25.67
CA THR A 199 -11.39 22.78 -24.29
C THR A 199 -11.77 24.21 -23.90
N SER A 200 -11.52 24.59 -22.64
CA SER A 200 -11.57 26.00 -22.22
C SER A 200 -10.63 26.92 -23.01
N ALA A 201 -9.60 26.38 -23.67
CA ALA A 201 -8.67 27.13 -24.50
C ALA A 201 -9.09 27.22 -25.99
N GLY A 202 -10.17 26.52 -26.40
CA GLY A 202 -10.66 26.54 -27.77
C GLY A 202 -10.79 25.14 -28.41
N PRO A 203 -10.97 25.06 -29.75
CA PRO A 203 -11.10 23.80 -30.47
C PRO A 203 -9.91 22.85 -30.25
N ALA A 204 -10.18 21.55 -30.24
CA ALA A 204 -9.17 20.50 -30.05
C ALA A 204 -9.32 19.36 -31.06
N ASP A 205 -8.28 18.53 -31.19
CA ASP A 205 -8.29 17.37 -32.09
C ASP A 205 -8.76 16.11 -31.35
N LYS A 206 -9.86 15.49 -31.83
CA LYS A 206 -10.41 14.27 -31.24
C LYS A 206 -9.44 13.09 -31.25
N ALA A 207 -8.50 13.03 -32.18
CA ALA A 207 -7.51 11.95 -32.24
C ALA A 207 -6.63 11.87 -30.98
N GLN A 208 -6.44 13.00 -30.29
CA GLN A 208 -5.66 13.11 -29.06
C GLN A 208 -6.36 12.50 -27.82
N LEU A 209 -7.67 12.22 -27.89
CA LEU A 209 -8.47 11.68 -26.79
C LEU A 209 -9.02 10.27 -27.02
N VAL A 210 -9.09 9.81 -28.27
CA VAL A 210 -9.74 8.52 -28.57
C VAL A 210 -8.72 7.38 -28.56
N SER A 211 -7.52 7.61 -29.09
CA SER A 211 -6.49 6.57 -29.25
C SER A 211 -5.83 6.15 -27.94
N GLY A 212 -5.60 7.08 -27.01
CA GLY A 212 -4.83 6.85 -25.79
C GLY A 212 -3.32 6.70 -26.01
N THR A 213 -2.81 6.80 -27.24
CA THR A 213 -1.38 6.71 -27.57
C THR A 213 -0.77 8.05 -27.97
N GLY A 214 -1.60 9.10 -28.06
CA GLY A 214 -1.16 10.47 -28.35
C GLY A 214 -0.70 11.23 -27.10
N PRO A 215 -0.23 12.49 -27.26
CA PRO A 215 0.26 13.33 -26.16
C PRO A 215 -0.82 13.75 -25.14
N GLY A 216 -2.10 13.46 -25.42
CA GLY A 216 -3.25 13.94 -24.67
C GLY A 216 -3.55 15.42 -24.92
N LEU A 217 -4.54 15.95 -24.18
CA LEU A 217 -4.97 17.34 -24.18
C LEU A 217 -4.76 17.97 -22.82
N GLU A 218 -4.09 19.13 -22.79
CA GLU A 218 -4.08 19.98 -21.60
C GLU A 218 -5.41 20.68 -21.43
N ILE A 219 -6.04 20.50 -20.27
CA ILE A 219 -7.25 21.22 -19.89
C ILE A 219 -6.92 22.06 -18.68
N ALA A 220 -6.84 23.38 -18.90
CA ALA A 220 -6.62 24.36 -17.85
C ALA A 220 -7.95 25.03 -17.43
N PRO A 221 -8.07 25.43 -16.15
CA PRO A 221 -9.09 26.37 -15.69
C PRO A 221 -9.23 27.60 -16.59
N ALA A 222 -10.48 27.99 -16.91
CA ALA A 222 -10.76 29.18 -17.71
C ALA A 222 -10.44 30.50 -16.97
N GLY A 223 -10.24 30.45 -15.65
CA GLY A 223 -9.90 31.58 -14.79
C GLY A 223 -9.86 31.17 -13.31
N ALA A 224 -9.49 32.09 -12.43
CA ALA A 224 -9.46 31.82 -10.99
C ALA A 224 -10.85 31.42 -10.48
N GLY A 225 -10.95 30.24 -9.86
CA GLY A 225 -12.19 29.70 -9.32
C GLY A 225 -13.13 29.06 -10.34
N GLN A 226 -12.77 28.98 -11.63
CA GLN A 226 -13.55 28.26 -12.65
C GLN A 226 -12.89 26.93 -13.02
N PRO A 227 -13.65 25.83 -13.22
CA PRO A 227 -13.08 24.59 -13.69
C PRO A 227 -12.62 24.69 -15.15
N GLY A 228 -11.63 23.90 -15.52
CA GLY A 228 -11.34 23.61 -16.93
C GLY A 228 -12.45 22.74 -17.52
N THR A 229 -12.70 22.85 -18.81
CA THR A 229 -13.81 22.17 -19.49
C THR A 229 -13.31 21.43 -20.72
N LEU A 230 -13.85 20.24 -20.95
CA LEU A 230 -13.78 19.51 -22.22
C LEU A 230 -15.20 19.25 -22.70
N LEU A 231 -15.56 19.84 -23.84
CA LEU A 231 -16.85 19.69 -24.48
C LEU A 231 -16.74 18.70 -25.65
N LEU A 232 -17.67 17.76 -25.68
CA LEU A 232 -17.86 16.76 -26.73
C LEU A 232 -19.20 17.04 -27.42
N GLU A 233 -19.16 17.37 -28.70
CA GLU A 233 -20.34 17.65 -29.52
C GLU A 233 -20.60 16.51 -30.51
N PHE A 234 -21.83 16.00 -30.49
CA PHE A 234 -22.27 14.89 -31.31
C PHE A 234 -23.10 15.36 -32.52
N SER A 235 -23.08 14.57 -33.61
CA SER A 235 -23.85 14.83 -34.83
C SER A 235 -25.36 14.67 -34.63
N ALA A 236 -25.77 13.85 -33.67
CA ALA A 236 -27.13 13.65 -33.21
C ALA A 236 -27.11 13.36 -31.69
N PRO A 237 -28.26 13.45 -30.98
CA PRO A 237 -28.30 13.10 -29.56
C PRO A 237 -27.79 11.67 -29.31
N PHE A 238 -26.72 11.56 -28.54
CA PHE A 238 -26.11 10.31 -28.11
C PHE A 238 -26.67 9.92 -26.73
N GLU A 239 -26.99 8.65 -26.56
CA GLU A 239 -27.43 8.11 -25.27
C GLU A 239 -26.23 7.49 -24.54
N ALA A 240 -25.75 8.16 -23.50
CA ALA A 240 -24.65 7.70 -22.67
C ALA A 240 -25.18 7.05 -21.37
N ARG A 241 -24.51 5.98 -20.94
CA ARG A 241 -24.72 5.33 -19.64
C ARG A 241 -23.45 5.32 -18.78
N SER A 242 -22.28 5.51 -19.38
CA SER A 242 -21.02 5.60 -18.65
C SER A 242 -19.98 6.45 -19.38
N VAL A 243 -19.00 6.93 -18.61
CA VAL A 243 -17.80 7.61 -19.12
C VAL A 243 -16.56 7.12 -18.39
N LEU A 244 -15.45 7.00 -19.13
CA LEU A 244 -14.11 6.75 -18.62
C LEU A 244 -13.16 7.87 -19.04
N VAL A 245 -12.29 8.28 -18.12
CA VAL A 245 -11.30 9.35 -18.34
C VAL A 245 -9.94 8.89 -17.84
N TYR A 246 -8.92 8.92 -18.69
CA TYR A 246 -7.53 8.73 -18.31
C TYR A 246 -6.84 10.08 -18.28
N THR A 247 -6.06 10.35 -17.24
CA THR A 247 -5.25 11.57 -17.12
C THR A 247 -3.78 11.22 -16.92
N ALA A 248 -2.91 12.16 -17.24
CA ALA A 248 -1.52 12.08 -16.84
C ALA A 248 -1.42 12.33 -15.32
N ALA A 249 -0.45 11.68 -14.69
CA ALA A 249 -0.08 12.01 -13.33
C ALA A 249 0.31 13.50 -13.28
N PRO A 250 -0.21 14.30 -12.33
CA PRO A 250 0.37 15.62 -12.08
C PRO A 250 1.84 15.43 -11.71
N ALA A 251 2.71 16.35 -12.15
CA ALA A 251 4.08 16.40 -11.67
C ALA A 251 4.06 16.43 -10.13
N SER A 252 4.79 15.53 -9.48
CA SER A 252 4.66 15.27 -8.04
C SER A 252 4.65 16.55 -7.23
N LEU A 253 3.56 16.84 -6.51
CA LEU A 253 3.62 17.70 -5.35
C LEU A 253 4.40 16.91 -4.30
N GLY A 254 5.71 17.17 -4.22
CA GLY A 254 6.59 16.53 -3.24
C GLY A 254 6.00 16.66 -1.83
N GLY A 255 5.93 15.53 -1.12
CA GLY A 255 5.55 15.47 0.29
C GLY A 255 4.04 15.37 0.55
N GLY A 256 3.52 14.15 0.56
CA GLY A 256 2.45 13.68 1.47
C GLY A 256 1.11 14.43 1.55
N ARG A 257 0.86 15.48 0.76
CA ARG A 257 -0.40 16.22 0.72
C ARG A 257 -0.94 16.24 -0.70
N VAL A 258 -1.81 15.29 -0.99
CA VAL A 258 -2.83 15.49 -2.02
C VAL A 258 -3.76 16.57 -1.46
N LEU A 259 -3.68 17.80 -1.99
CA LEU A 259 -4.69 18.82 -1.69
C LEU A 259 -6.08 18.23 -1.99
N PRO A 260 -7.13 18.49 -1.18
CA PRO A 260 -8.46 18.04 -1.52
C PRO A 260 -8.88 18.73 -2.82
N VAL A 261 -8.79 17.99 -3.92
CA VAL A 261 -9.23 18.43 -5.23
C VAL A 261 -10.68 17.95 -5.41
N GLY A 262 -11.54 18.82 -5.95
CA GLY A 262 -12.91 18.44 -6.27
C GLY A 262 -12.98 17.26 -7.27
N PRO A 263 -14.15 16.61 -7.42
CA PRO A 263 -14.33 15.56 -8.42
C PRO A 263 -14.28 16.12 -9.85
N ILE A 264 -14.08 15.23 -10.82
CA ILE A 264 -14.36 15.55 -12.23
C ILE A 264 -15.88 15.47 -12.41
N GLY A 265 -16.50 16.57 -12.84
CA GLY A 265 -17.93 16.60 -13.11
C GLY A 265 -18.24 16.12 -14.54
N VAL A 266 -19.37 15.45 -14.68
CA VAL A 266 -19.96 15.06 -15.97
C VAL A 266 -21.27 15.80 -16.11
N GLU A 267 -21.41 16.55 -17.21
CA GLU A 267 -22.59 17.32 -17.52
C GLU A 267 -23.09 17.01 -18.92
N ALA A 268 -24.38 17.23 -19.16
CA ALA A 268 -25.02 17.05 -20.45
C ALA A 268 -25.86 18.27 -20.84
N SER A 269 -26.01 18.50 -22.14
CA SER A 269 -26.83 19.57 -22.69
C SER A 269 -27.43 19.17 -24.04
N ASP A 270 -28.64 19.64 -24.29
CA ASP A 270 -29.35 19.42 -25.57
C ASP A 270 -29.12 20.57 -26.56
N ASP A 271 -28.87 21.78 -26.05
CA ASP A 271 -28.72 23.02 -26.82
C ASP A 271 -27.28 23.55 -26.88
N GLY A 272 -26.38 23.03 -26.05
CA GLY A 272 -24.98 23.44 -25.94
C GLY A 272 -24.75 24.67 -25.07
N THR A 273 -25.79 25.20 -24.41
CA THR A 273 -25.72 26.39 -23.54
C THR A 273 -26.16 26.06 -22.11
N THR A 274 -27.25 25.32 -21.94
CA THR A 274 -27.80 24.93 -20.64
C THR A 274 -27.31 23.52 -20.27
N PHE A 275 -26.45 23.43 -19.27
CA PHE A 275 -25.87 22.16 -18.82
C PHE A 275 -26.50 21.68 -17.52
N ARG A 276 -26.84 20.39 -17.47
CA ARG A 276 -27.29 19.69 -16.27
C ARG A 276 -26.20 18.74 -15.78
N LYS A 277 -26.03 18.67 -14.46
CA LYS A 277 -25.15 17.67 -13.82
C LYS A 277 -25.70 16.27 -14.07
N VAL A 278 -24.83 15.35 -14.49
CA VAL A 278 -25.13 13.94 -14.75
C VAL A 278 -24.51 13.05 -13.69
N ALA A 279 -23.21 13.22 -13.45
CA ALA A 279 -22.45 12.42 -12.50
C ALA A 279 -21.20 13.17 -12.04
N GLU A 280 -20.54 12.62 -11.04
CA GLU A 280 -19.19 12.99 -10.62
C GLU A 280 -18.33 11.73 -10.59
N MET A 281 -17.06 11.86 -10.91
CA MET A 281 -16.07 10.80 -10.72
C MET A 281 -14.90 11.34 -9.89
N PRO A 282 -14.25 10.50 -9.06
CA PRO A 282 -13.06 10.92 -8.34
C PRO A 282 -11.98 11.41 -9.29
N LEU A 283 -11.14 12.34 -8.83
CA LEU A 283 -9.99 12.80 -9.60
C LEU A 283 -9.08 11.61 -9.93
N VAL A 284 -8.64 11.55 -11.19
CA VAL A 284 -7.74 10.51 -11.67
C VAL A 284 -6.31 10.88 -11.30
N ILE A 285 -5.72 10.11 -10.39
CA ILE A 285 -4.31 10.24 -10.03
C ILE A 285 -3.58 9.00 -10.54
N ALA A 286 -3.06 9.08 -11.77
CA ALA A 286 -2.09 8.17 -12.38
C ALA A 286 -2.41 6.65 -12.45
N GLU A 287 -3.36 6.09 -11.71
CA GLU A 287 -3.49 4.64 -11.46
C GLU A 287 -4.72 4.02 -12.12
N THR A 288 -5.79 4.80 -12.31
CA THR A 288 -7.12 4.27 -12.65
C THR A 288 -7.76 5.15 -13.71
N PRO A 289 -8.47 4.63 -14.72
CA PRO A 289 -9.47 5.46 -15.37
C PRO A 289 -10.48 5.99 -14.35
N GLY A 290 -10.71 7.29 -14.34
CA GLY A 290 -11.87 7.87 -13.66
C GLY A 290 -13.10 7.33 -14.35
N ALA A 291 -14.05 6.80 -13.59
CA ALA A 291 -15.23 6.17 -14.12
C ALA A 291 -16.48 6.72 -13.46
N ALA A 292 -17.51 6.97 -14.27
CA ALA A 292 -18.86 7.20 -13.78
C ALA A 292 -19.83 6.35 -14.60
N SER A 293 -20.74 5.68 -13.89
CA SER A 293 -21.89 4.99 -14.45
C SER A 293 -23.15 5.72 -13.96
N PHE A 294 -24.10 5.95 -14.84
CA PHE A 294 -25.29 6.76 -14.55
C PHE A 294 -26.51 6.25 -15.30
N THR A 295 -27.70 6.66 -14.85
CA THR A 295 -28.96 6.41 -15.59
C THR A 295 -28.86 6.95 -17.01
N PRO A 296 -29.46 6.30 -18.03
CA PRO A 296 -29.31 6.71 -19.42
C PRO A 296 -29.58 8.21 -19.64
N VAL A 297 -28.60 8.91 -20.21
CA VAL A 297 -28.71 10.33 -20.57
C VAL A 297 -28.58 10.47 -22.07
N ARG A 298 -29.65 10.95 -22.71
CA ARG A 298 -29.64 11.32 -24.12
C ARG A 298 -29.39 12.82 -24.25
N ALA A 299 -28.33 13.19 -24.94
CA ALA A 299 -27.94 14.58 -25.14
C ALA A 299 -27.04 14.74 -26.37
N ARG A 300 -27.00 15.94 -26.96
CA ARG A 300 -26.10 16.25 -28.08
C ARG A 300 -24.73 16.74 -27.62
N PHE A 301 -24.64 17.26 -26.40
CA PHE A 301 -23.41 17.80 -25.83
C PHE A 301 -23.13 17.14 -24.48
N PHE A 302 -21.90 16.66 -24.31
CA PHE A 302 -21.39 16.19 -23.03
C PHE A 302 -20.18 17.03 -22.63
N ARG A 303 -20.10 17.45 -21.37
CA ARG A 303 -19.02 18.29 -20.86
C ARG A 303 -18.40 17.66 -19.61
N LEU A 304 -17.07 17.54 -19.62
CA LEU A 304 -16.28 17.22 -18.43
C LEU A 304 -15.80 18.52 -17.79
N THR A 305 -15.93 18.63 -16.47
CA THR A 305 -15.41 19.76 -15.68
C THR A 305 -14.26 19.28 -14.80
N LEU A 306 -13.10 19.91 -14.94
CA LEU A 306 -11.85 19.54 -14.26
C LEU A 306 -11.44 20.68 -13.32
N PRO A 307 -11.39 20.45 -12.00
CA PRO A 307 -11.12 21.51 -11.02
C PRO A 307 -9.65 21.97 -11.02
N LEU A 308 -8.74 21.20 -11.61
CA LEU A 308 -7.32 21.56 -11.75
C LEU A 308 -6.86 21.40 -13.20
N ALA A 309 -5.77 22.10 -13.52
CA ALA A 309 -5.05 21.89 -14.76
C ALA A 309 -4.64 20.42 -14.87
N THR A 310 -5.16 19.74 -15.89
CA THR A 310 -5.03 18.29 -16.04
C THR A 310 -4.81 17.95 -17.50
N ARG A 311 -3.79 17.14 -17.78
CA ARG A 311 -3.62 16.52 -19.08
C ARG A 311 -4.51 15.28 -19.18
N VAL A 312 -5.52 15.32 -20.04
CA VAL A 312 -6.39 14.17 -20.34
C VAL A 312 -5.80 13.37 -21.49
N LEU A 313 -5.55 12.08 -21.26
CA LEU A 313 -4.91 11.18 -22.21
C LEU A 313 -5.94 10.41 -23.04
N GLN A 314 -7.09 10.10 -22.46
CA GLN A 314 -8.15 9.38 -23.17
C GLN A 314 -9.51 9.62 -22.53
N VAL A 315 -10.57 9.65 -23.35
CA VAL A 315 -11.97 9.62 -22.91
C VAL A 315 -12.68 8.49 -23.62
N ARG A 316 -13.63 7.81 -22.96
CA ARG A 316 -14.54 6.84 -23.58
C ARG A 316 -15.94 7.03 -23.04
N LEU A 317 -16.92 7.26 -23.91
CA LEU A 317 -18.33 7.16 -23.55
C LEU A 317 -18.86 5.82 -24.04
N SER A 318 -19.78 5.22 -23.28
CA SER A 318 -20.52 4.05 -23.73
C SER A 318 -22.02 4.26 -23.59
N GLY A 319 -22.75 3.77 -24.58
CA GLY A 319 -24.19 3.65 -24.54
C GLY A 319 -24.65 2.38 -23.80
N ALA A 320 -23.77 1.45 -23.43
CA ALA A 320 -24.15 0.29 -22.63
C ALA A 320 -23.93 0.54 -21.13
N ALA A 321 -24.79 -0.07 -20.31
CA ALA A 321 -24.65 -0.07 -18.87
C ALA A 321 -23.37 -0.82 -18.43
N ARG A 322 -22.86 -0.43 -17.26
CA ARG A 322 -21.69 -1.04 -16.62
C ARG A 322 -22.05 -1.45 -15.20
N LEU A 323 -21.41 -2.51 -14.71
CA LEU A 323 -21.52 -2.93 -13.32
C LEU A 323 -21.12 -1.77 -12.40
N ASN A 324 -21.87 -1.56 -11.32
CA ASN A 324 -21.55 -0.53 -10.34
C ASN A 324 -20.18 -0.78 -9.68
N ASP A 325 -19.41 0.28 -9.47
CA ASP A 325 -18.07 0.27 -8.86
C ASP A 325 -17.07 -0.72 -9.48
N TRP A 326 -17.24 -1.05 -10.76
CA TRP A 326 -16.43 -2.07 -11.40
C TRP A 326 -14.93 -1.75 -11.39
N THR A 327 -14.53 -0.47 -11.36
CA THR A 327 -13.11 -0.07 -11.28
C THR A 327 -12.49 -0.48 -9.95
N THR A 328 -13.23 -0.38 -8.85
CA THR A 328 -12.80 -0.89 -7.54
C THR A 328 -12.87 -2.42 -7.51
N LYS A 329 -13.94 -3.02 -8.02
CA LYS A 329 -14.11 -4.48 -8.07
C LYS A 329 -13.04 -5.17 -8.94
N ALA A 330 -12.46 -4.48 -9.92
CA ALA A 330 -11.36 -4.95 -10.76
C ALA A 330 -9.97 -4.45 -10.28
N ASN A 331 -9.87 -3.87 -9.08
CA ASN A 331 -8.63 -3.34 -8.49
C ASN A 331 -7.88 -2.34 -9.38
N PHE A 332 -8.60 -1.58 -10.22
CA PHE A 332 -8.02 -0.40 -10.84
C PHE A 332 -7.90 0.74 -9.83
N ALA A 333 -8.88 0.89 -8.93
CA ALA A 333 -8.93 1.91 -7.89
C ALA A 333 -9.01 1.25 -6.51
N GLY A 334 -8.18 1.71 -5.58
CA GLY A 334 -8.26 1.34 -4.17
C GLY A 334 -9.21 2.25 -3.40
N PRO A 335 -9.56 1.90 -2.15
CA PRO A 335 -10.17 2.84 -1.22
C PRO A 335 -9.24 4.07 -1.06
N GLN A 336 -9.80 5.28 -1.06
CA GLN A 336 -9.00 6.52 -0.97
C GLN A 336 -8.10 6.51 0.29
N PRO A 337 -6.83 6.96 0.21
CA PRO A 337 -5.96 7.03 1.38
C PRO A 337 -6.59 7.87 2.50
N GLY A 338 -6.74 7.30 3.69
CA GLY A 338 -7.42 7.95 4.82
C GLY A 338 -8.95 7.91 4.78
N VAL A 339 -9.57 7.42 3.69
CA VAL A 339 -10.98 6.97 3.66
C VAL A 339 -10.98 5.47 3.93
N VAL A 340 -10.74 5.20 5.19
CA VAL A 340 -10.93 3.92 5.84
C VAL A 340 -12.39 3.46 5.66
N GLY A 341 -12.59 2.28 5.07
CA GLY A 341 -13.90 1.62 4.99
C GLY A 341 -14.86 2.05 3.89
N ALA A 342 -14.37 2.55 2.75
CA ALA A 342 -15.20 2.51 1.55
C ALA A 342 -15.36 1.05 1.12
N ALA A 343 -16.32 0.35 1.72
CA ALA A 343 -16.93 -0.82 1.10
C ALA A 343 -17.22 -0.46 -0.36
N THR A 344 -17.04 -1.42 -1.29
CA THR A 344 -17.72 -1.33 -2.60
C THR A 344 -19.15 -0.86 -2.32
N SER A 345 -19.57 0.26 -2.90
CA SER A 345 -20.62 1.08 -2.30
C SER A 345 -21.87 0.24 -1.97
N ALA A 346 -22.39 0.44 -0.76
CA ALA A 346 -23.65 -0.17 -0.31
C ALA A 346 -24.88 0.40 -1.05
N ALA A 347 -24.69 1.37 -1.95
CA ALA A 347 -25.76 1.93 -2.77
C ALA A 347 -25.87 1.12 -4.07
N PRO A 348 -27.03 0.52 -4.40
CA PRO A 348 -27.21 -0.13 -5.68
C PRO A 348 -27.06 0.90 -6.81
N GLY A 349 -26.11 0.66 -7.71
CA GLY A 349 -25.99 1.45 -8.95
C GLY A 349 -27.16 1.20 -9.91
N PRO A 350 -27.18 1.89 -11.07
CA PRO A 350 -28.22 1.66 -12.07
C PRO A 350 -28.25 0.20 -12.52
N ALA A 351 -29.45 -0.36 -12.64
CA ALA A 351 -29.64 -1.73 -13.11
C ALA A 351 -29.07 -1.90 -14.54
N VAL A 352 -28.44 -3.05 -14.79
CA VAL A 352 -27.92 -3.40 -16.12
C VAL A 352 -29.03 -4.08 -16.93
N PRO A 353 -29.49 -3.50 -18.06
CA PRO A 353 -30.51 -4.11 -18.90
C PRO A 353 -30.05 -5.44 -19.50
N ALA A 354 -30.98 -6.34 -19.78
CA ALA A 354 -30.66 -7.67 -20.31
C ALA A 354 -29.93 -7.61 -21.67
N GLU A 355 -30.23 -6.61 -22.50
CA GLU A 355 -29.60 -6.36 -23.78
C GLU A 355 -28.14 -5.84 -23.69
N ASP A 356 -27.71 -5.42 -22.51
CA ASP A 356 -26.34 -4.98 -22.23
C ASP A 356 -25.48 -6.07 -21.57
N ILE A 357 -26.08 -7.22 -21.24
CA ILE A 357 -25.40 -8.38 -20.67
C ILE A 357 -24.70 -9.16 -21.79
N VAL A 358 -23.41 -9.45 -21.60
CA VAL A 358 -22.62 -10.29 -22.51
C VAL A 358 -22.83 -11.75 -22.14
N ASP A 359 -23.41 -12.54 -23.05
CA ASP A 359 -23.54 -13.98 -22.87
C ASP A 359 -22.16 -14.66 -22.92
N LEU A 360 -21.74 -15.24 -21.80
CA LEU A 360 -20.48 -15.95 -21.62
C LEU A 360 -20.25 -17.04 -22.69
N ALA A 361 -21.32 -17.70 -23.16
CA ALA A 361 -21.23 -18.76 -24.17
C ALA A 361 -20.88 -18.24 -25.58
N THR A 362 -21.14 -16.95 -25.84
CA THR A 362 -20.94 -16.31 -27.15
C THR A 362 -19.57 -15.66 -27.30
N ILE A 363 -18.77 -15.61 -26.23
CA ILE A 363 -17.44 -14.99 -26.23
C ILE A 363 -16.45 -15.89 -26.95
N LEU A 364 -15.84 -15.34 -28.01
CA LEU A 364 -14.84 -16.00 -28.85
C LEU A 364 -13.44 -15.48 -28.51
N ASP A 365 -12.47 -16.39 -28.33
CA ASP A 365 -11.06 -16.04 -28.22
C ASP A 365 -10.44 -15.98 -29.63
N LEU A 366 -10.13 -14.76 -30.07
CA LEU A 366 -9.51 -14.45 -31.35
C LEU A 366 -8.01 -14.16 -31.22
N THR A 367 -7.39 -14.41 -30.06
CA THR A 367 -6.01 -13.99 -29.75
C THR A 367 -5.03 -14.49 -30.82
N ARG A 368 -5.18 -15.73 -31.28
CA ARG A 368 -4.32 -16.34 -32.31
C ARG A 368 -4.57 -15.84 -33.73
N LEU A 369 -5.63 -15.06 -33.94
CA LEU A 369 -6.02 -14.51 -35.25
C LEU A 369 -5.49 -13.08 -35.46
N MET A 370 -4.96 -12.45 -34.42
CA MET A 370 -4.28 -11.16 -34.51
C MET A 370 -2.77 -11.38 -34.65
N ASN A 371 -2.15 -10.76 -35.66
CA ASN A 371 -0.70 -10.79 -35.79
C ASN A 371 0.00 -9.73 -34.91
N ALA A 372 1.33 -9.75 -34.86
CA ALA A 372 2.13 -8.82 -34.06
C ALA A 372 1.96 -7.33 -34.44
N ALA A 373 1.50 -7.03 -35.67
CA ALA A 373 1.20 -5.67 -36.12
C ALA A 373 -0.21 -5.20 -35.70
N GLY A 374 -0.96 -6.01 -34.94
CA GLY A 374 -2.33 -5.69 -34.53
C GLY A 374 -3.38 -5.95 -35.61
N GLN A 375 -3.03 -6.64 -36.70
CA GLN A 375 -3.97 -6.95 -37.76
C GLN A 375 -4.69 -8.27 -37.48
N LEU A 376 -6.02 -8.19 -37.36
CA LEU A 376 -6.92 -9.32 -37.17
C LEU A 376 -7.43 -9.81 -38.52
N GLU A 377 -7.28 -11.12 -38.79
CA GLU A 377 -7.97 -11.81 -39.87
C GLU A 377 -8.97 -12.83 -39.32
N TRP A 378 -10.26 -12.57 -39.49
CA TRP A 378 -11.32 -13.36 -38.84
C TRP A 378 -12.52 -13.58 -39.76
N GLN A 379 -12.99 -14.83 -39.85
CA GLN A 379 -14.27 -15.15 -40.48
C GLN A 379 -15.40 -14.90 -39.48
N ALA A 380 -15.89 -13.66 -39.43
CA ALA A 380 -16.86 -13.24 -38.43
C ALA A 380 -18.26 -13.80 -38.73
N PRO A 381 -18.95 -14.45 -37.75
CA PRO A 381 -20.34 -14.82 -37.89
C PRO A 381 -21.23 -13.60 -38.16
N ALA A 382 -22.42 -13.80 -38.73
CA ALA A 382 -23.36 -12.70 -38.97
C ALA A 382 -23.72 -11.96 -37.67
N GLY A 383 -23.94 -10.64 -37.77
CA GLY A 383 -24.24 -9.76 -36.63
C GLY A 383 -23.19 -8.66 -36.43
N ASP A 384 -23.46 -7.75 -35.50
CA ASP A 384 -22.50 -6.74 -35.05
C ASP A 384 -21.73 -7.31 -33.84
N TRP A 385 -20.42 -7.13 -33.83
CA TRP A 385 -19.52 -7.69 -32.84
C TRP A 385 -18.64 -6.59 -32.25
N VAL A 386 -18.42 -6.64 -30.94
CA VAL A 386 -17.33 -5.91 -30.29
C VAL A 386 -16.12 -6.83 -30.29
N VAL A 387 -15.00 -6.35 -30.85
CA VAL A 387 -13.68 -6.94 -30.70
C VAL A 387 -12.93 -6.17 -29.61
N LEU A 388 -12.64 -6.83 -28.51
CA LEU A 388 -11.94 -6.31 -27.34
C LEU A 388 -10.50 -6.81 -27.33
N ARG A 389 -9.54 -5.91 -27.57
CA ARG A 389 -8.11 -6.19 -27.45
C ARG A 389 -7.64 -5.77 -26.07
N LEU A 390 -7.34 -6.75 -25.22
CA LEU A 390 -6.80 -6.53 -23.88
C LEU A 390 -5.28 -6.74 -23.88
N GLY A 391 -4.61 -5.91 -23.10
CA GLY A 391 -3.20 -6.06 -22.76
C GLY A 391 -2.92 -5.54 -21.36
N HIS A 392 -1.65 -5.37 -21.04
CA HIS A 392 -1.21 -4.71 -19.81
C HIS A 392 -0.10 -3.69 -20.06
N THR A 393 0.03 -2.75 -19.13
CA THR A 393 1.00 -1.65 -19.14
C THR A 393 1.49 -1.36 -17.72
N ALA A 394 2.62 -0.66 -17.59
CA ALA A 394 3.14 -0.20 -16.31
C ALA A 394 2.19 0.79 -15.60
N THR A 395 2.14 0.73 -14.26
CA THR A 395 1.39 1.71 -13.44
C THR A 395 2.13 3.05 -13.30
N ASN A 396 3.44 3.10 -13.57
CA ASN A 396 4.29 4.28 -13.38
C ASN A 396 4.34 4.77 -11.92
N ARG A 397 4.36 3.83 -10.98
CA ARG A 397 4.54 4.13 -9.55
C ARG A 397 6.02 4.05 -9.21
N ILE A 398 6.45 5.04 -8.43
CA ILE A 398 7.82 5.15 -7.93
C ILE A 398 7.80 5.13 -6.41
N ASN A 399 8.93 4.75 -5.83
CA ASN A 399 9.16 4.82 -4.40
C ASN A 399 8.96 6.25 -3.84
N LYS A 400 8.49 6.33 -2.60
CA LYS A 400 8.09 7.54 -1.88
C LYS A 400 9.26 8.16 -1.15
N ALA A 401 9.39 9.47 -1.34
CA ALA A 401 10.36 10.32 -0.66
C ALA A 401 11.80 9.79 -0.69
N ALA A 402 12.14 9.07 -1.76
CA ALA A 402 13.51 8.62 -1.97
C ALA A 402 14.47 9.81 -2.11
N PRO A 403 15.76 9.64 -1.76
CA PRO A 403 16.79 10.59 -2.13
C PRO A 403 16.75 10.81 -3.64
N THR A 404 17.18 11.98 -4.11
CA THR A 404 17.05 12.34 -5.53
C THR A 404 17.62 11.27 -6.48
N THR A 405 18.75 10.65 -6.11
CA THR A 405 19.43 9.60 -6.89
C THR A 405 18.92 8.18 -6.66
N GLY A 406 18.03 7.97 -5.68
CA GLY A 406 17.40 6.68 -5.37
C GLY A 406 15.98 6.52 -5.91
N GLN A 407 15.44 7.52 -6.63
CA GLN A 407 14.09 7.45 -7.20
C GLN A 407 14.03 6.47 -8.36
N GLY A 408 12.99 5.65 -8.41
CA GLY A 408 12.70 4.79 -9.56
C GLY A 408 11.45 3.95 -9.38
N LEU A 409 11.16 3.13 -10.40
CA LEU A 409 9.91 2.38 -10.47
C LEU A 409 9.81 1.36 -9.33
N GLU A 410 8.58 1.16 -8.85
CA GLU A 410 8.21 0.09 -7.93
C GLU A 410 8.29 -1.27 -8.62
N CYS A 411 8.82 -2.30 -7.96
CA CYS A 411 8.79 -3.66 -8.52
C CYS A 411 7.36 -4.19 -8.65
N ASP A 412 7.13 -5.09 -9.61
CA ASP A 412 5.89 -5.89 -9.70
C ASP A 412 5.72 -6.70 -8.41
N LYS A 413 4.62 -6.46 -7.69
CA LYS A 413 4.37 -7.07 -6.38
C LYS A 413 3.78 -8.48 -6.50
N PHE A 414 3.22 -8.82 -7.65
CA PHE A 414 2.69 -10.16 -7.91
C PHE A 414 3.78 -11.10 -8.45
N SER A 415 4.93 -10.58 -8.90
CA SER A 415 6.03 -11.37 -9.46
C SER A 415 7.16 -11.60 -8.45
N ARG A 416 7.37 -12.86 -8.04
CA ARG A 416 8.54 -13.26 -7.23
C ARG A 416 9.84 -12.86 -7.90
N ALA A 417 9.96 -13.07 -9.22
CA ALA A 417 11.17 -12.74 -9.96
C ALA A 417 11.48 -11.23 -9.96
N ALA A 418 10.46 -10.37 -9.99
CA ALA A 418 10.66 -8.93 -9.90
C ALA A 418 11.11 -8.49 -8.49
N PHE A 419 10.54 -9.10 -7.45
CA PHE A 419 10.95 -8.84 -6.07
C PHE A 419 12.36 -9.35 -5.77
N ASP A 420 12.70 -10.57 -6.20
CA ASP A 420 14.05 -11.13 -6.07
C ASP A 420 15.07 -10.23 -6.78
N PHE A 421 14.77 -9.76 -7.99
CA PHE A 421 15.62 -8.80 -8.68
C PHE A 421 15.80 -7.51 -7.88
N HIS A 422 14.73 -6.95 -7.30
CA HIS A 422 14.82 -5.77 -6.44
C HIS A 422 15.71 -6.02 -5.21
N PHE A 423 15.50 -7.14 -4.51
CA PHE A 423 16.27 -7.51 -3.34
C PHE A 423 17.76 -7.61 -3.64
N HIS A 424 18.13 -8.31 -4.73
CA HIS A 424 19.54 -8.47 -5.10
C HIS A 424 20.22 -7.14 -5.44
N GLN A 425 19.52 -6.25 -6.15
CA GLN A 425 20.05 -4.91 -6.45
C GLN A 425 20.28 -4.08 -5.18
N MET A 426 19.42 -4.24 -4.17
CA MET A 426 19.55 -3.52 -2.90
C MET A 426 20.61 -4.10 -1.96
N PHE A 427 20.64 -5.43 -1.84
CA PHE A 427 21.27 -6.06 -0.68
C PHE A 427 22.55 -6.80 -0.99
N ASP A 428 22.82 -7.25 -2.21
CA ASP A 428 23.95 -8.16 -2.49
C ASP A 428 25.30 -7.61 -1.99
N GLN A 429 25.52 -6.30 -2.13
CA GLN A 429 26.75 -5.64 -1.67
C GLN A 429 26.81 -5.43 -0.15
N LEU A 430 25.66 -5.46 0.54
CA LEU A 430 25.55 -5.33 1.99
C LEU A 430 25.49 -6.68 2.70
N LEU A 431 25.00 -7.74 2.05
CA LEU A 431 24.80 -9.08 2.60
C LEU A 431 26.02 -9.62 3.36
N PRO A 432 27.27 -9.50 2.86
CA PRO A 432 28.44 -9.97 3.62
C PRO A 432 28.58 -9.30 4.99
N SER A 433 28.35 -7.98 5.07
CA SER A 433 28.45 -7.23 6.32
C SER A 433 27.28 -7.52 7.25
N LEU A 434 26.06 -7.61 6.70
CA LEU A 434 24.85 -7.93 7.45
C LEU A 434 24.92 -9.34 8.06
N ARG A 435 25.31 -10.36 7.27
CA ARG A 435 25.50 -11.74 7.75
C ARG A 435 26.56 -11.83 8.85
N ALA A 436 27.65 -11.07 8.73
CA ALA A 436 28.70 -11.05 9.74
C ALA A 436 28.19 -10.51 11.10
N MET A 437 27.39 -9.43 11.08
CA MET A 437 26.77 -8.87 12.27
C MET A 437 25.73 -9.83 12.89
N ASN A 438 24.97 -10.55 12.05
CA ASN A 438 23.89 -11.41 12.50
C ASN A 438 24.34 -12.58 13.41
N ASN A 439 25.63 -12.90 13.44
CA ASN A 439 26.21 -13.87 14.37
C ASN A 439 26.20 -13.40 15.83
N LYS A 440 26.05 -12.09 16.08
CA LYS A 440 26.19 -11.46 17.40
C LYS A 440 25.01 -10.59 17.79
N SER A 441 24.43 -9.85 16.84
CA SER A 441 23.29 -8.95 17.03
C SER A 441 22.22 -9.24 15.98
N LYS A 442 20.99 -8.75 16.17
CA LYS A 442 19.90 -9.01 15.23
C LYS A 442 19.95 -8.07 14.04
N VAL A 443 19.73 -8.65 12.86
CA VAL A 443 19.51 -7.92 11.61
C VAL A 443 18.04 -8.07 11.18
N GLY A 444 17.43 -7.01 10.66
CA GLY A 444 16.11 -7.09 10.06
C GLY A 444 15.89 -6.16 8.87
N LEU A 445 14.94 -6.52 8.01
CA LEU A 445 14.51 -5.70 6.88
C LEU A 445 13.05 -5.31 7.05
N LEU A 446 12.74 -4.04 6.77
CA LEU A 446 11.39 -3.47 6.89
C LEU A 446 10.78 -3.24 5.50
N ILE A 447 9.56 -3.75 5.31
CA ILE A 447 8.60 -3.21 4.33
C ILE A 447 7.65 -2.29 5.07
N ASP A 448 7.80 -0.99 4.87
CA ASP A 448 6.95 0.02 5.50
C ASP A 448 5.50 0.00 4.96
N SER A 449 4.65 0.91 5.44
CA SER A 449 3.25 0.99 5.01
C SER A 449 3.13 1.23 3.51
N TYR A 450 2.10 0.63 2.90
CA TYR A 450 2.00 0.56 1.45
C TYR A 450 1.39 1.84 0.85
N GLU A 451 2.13 2.58 0.03
CA GLU A 451 1.65 3.86 -0.54
C GLU A 451 1.70 3.93 -2.07
N VAL A 452 1.89 2.78 -2.72
CA VAL A 452 2.23 2.74 -4.14
C VAL A 452 1.04 2.38 -5.03
N GLY A 453 -0.17 2.38 -4.47
CA GLY A 453 -1.40 2.31 -5.25
C GLY A 453 -1.73 0.91 -5.75
N MET A 454 -2.68 0.80 -6.67
CA MET A 454 -3.16 -0.51 -7.10
C MET A 454 -2.29 -1.17 -8.17
N GLN A 455 -2.35 -2.50 -8.18
CA GLN A 455 -1.87 -3.38 -9.24
C GLN A 455 -2.99 -4.39 -9.52
N ASN A 456 -3.31 -4.67 -10.77
CA ASN A 456 -4.32 -5.67 -11.11
C ASN A 456 -3.89 -6.70 -12.16
N TRP A 457 -2.61 -6.66 -12.57
CA TRP A 457 -2.06 -7.63 -13.49
C TRP A 457 -0.59 -7.94 -13.20
N THR A 458 -0.14 -9.09 -13.71
CA THR A 458 1.27 -9.49 -13.89
C THR A 458 1.31 -10.48 -15.06
N PRO A 459 2.43 -10.65 -15.79
CA PRO A 459 2.46 -11.54 -16.96
C PRO A 459 1.94 -12.96 -16.70
N ASP A 460 2.22 -13.52 -15.51
CA ASP A 460 1.84 -14.89 -15.16
C ASP A 460 0.44 -14.99 -14.50
N PHE A 461 -0.29 -13.88 -14.39
CA PHE A 461 -1.55 -13.81 -13.63
C PHE A 461 -2.58 -14.85 -14.08
N ALA A 462 -2.66 -15.15 -15.38
CA ALA A 462 -3.62 -16.13 -15.87
C ALA A 462 -3.34 -17.56 -15.40
N GLN A 463 -2.06 -17.92 -15.26
CA GLN A 463 -1.66 -19.23 -14.74
C GLN A 463 -1.92 -19.29 -13.23
N GLU A 464 -1.58 -18.22 -12.50
CA GLU A 464 -1.83 -18.11 -11.06
C GLU A 464 -3.31 -18.18 -10.71
N PHE A 465 -4.15 -17.49 -11.49
CA PHE A 465 -5.60 -17.52 -11.34
C PHE A 465 -6.15 -18.92 -11.58
N LEU A 466 -5.76 -19.58 -12.68
CA LEU A 466 -6.21 -20.95 -12.97
C LEU A 466 -5.81 -21.91 -11.83
N ALA A 467 -4.56 -21.81 -11.36
CA ALA A 467 -4.05 -22.65 -10.27
C ALA A 467 -4.81 -22.43 -8.95
N SER A 468 -5.19 -21.18 -8.66
CA SER A 468 -5.81 -20.82 -7.38
C SER A 468 -7.34 -20.93 -7.37
N ARG A 469 -8.01 -20.73 -8.51
CA ARG A 469 -9.48 -20.70 -8.62
C ARG A 469 -10.07 -21.89 -9.36
N GLY A 470 -9.26 -22.64 -10.11
CA GLY A 470 -9.69 -23.86 -10.78
C GLY A 470 -10.46 -23.65 -12.10
N TYR A 471 -10.45 -22.43 -12.67
CA TYR A 471 -11.05 -22.15 -13.97
C TYR A 471 -10.30 -21.07 -14.77
N GLU A 472 -10.50 -21.06 -16.09
CA GLU A 472 -9.88 -20.12 -17.02
C GLU A 472 -10.59 -18.75 -16.98
N LEU A 473 -9.84 -17.69 -16.70
CA LEU A 473 -10.39 -16.33 -16.64
C LEU A 473 -10.72 -15.71 -18.01
N ARG A 474 -10.20 -16.28 -19.11
CA ARG A 474 -10.19 -15.63 -20.44
C ARG A 474 -11.55 -15.10 -20.87
N ARG A 475 -12.61 -15.91 -20.74
CA ARG A 475 -13.97 -15.49 -21.15
C ARG A 475 -14.61 -14.46 -20.21
N TYR A 476 -14.07 -14.31 -19.01
CA TYR A 476 -14.56 -13.33 -18.03
C TYR A 476 -13.85 -11.98 -18.11
N LEU A 477 -12.77 -11.86 -18.88
CA LEU A 477 -12.01 -10.61 -19.06
C LEU A 477 -12.85 -9.37 -19.45
N PRO A 478 -13.97 -9.46 -20.21
CA PRO A 478 -14.83 -8.29 -20.43
C PRO A 478 -15.37 -7.66 -19.14
N ALA A 479 -15.45 -8.41 -18.04
CA ALA A 479 -15.80 -7.87 -16.72
C ALA A 479 -14.80 -6.81 -16.22
N LEU A 480 -13.54 -6.89 -16.63
CA LEU A 480 -12.52 -5.87 -16.31
C LEU A 480 -12.74 -4.55 -17.04
N THR A 481 -13.74 -4.45 -17.91
CA THR A 481 -14.17 -3.18 -18.53
C THR A 481 -15.53 -2.72 -17.97
N GLY A 482 -16.00 -3.36 -16.90
CA GLY A 482 -17.31 -3.13 -16.28
C GLY A 482 -18.49 -3.77 -17.00
N ARG A 483 -18.28 -4.59 -18.04
CA ARG A 483 -19.39 -5.33 -18.67
C ARG A 483 -19.89 -6.42 -17.74
N VAL A 484 -21.20 -6.66 -17.73
CA VAL A 484 -21.76 -7.83 -17.06
C VAL A 484 -21.63 -9.02 -17.99
N VAL A 485 -20.98 -10.08 -17.53
CA VAL A 485 -20.75 -11.33 -18.26
C VAL A 485 -21.56 -12.45 -17.60
N GLY A 486 -22.50 -13.03 -18.35
CA GLY A 486 -23.46 -14.01 -17.81
C GLY A 486 -24.53 -13.34 -16.94
N THR A 487 -24.31 -13.28 -15.63
CA THR A 487 -25.21 -12.56 -14.70
C THR A 487 -24.43 -11.56 -13.86
N ALA A 488 -25.13 -10.62 -13.21
CA ALA A 488 -24.48 -9.71 -12.26
C ALA A 488 -23.73 -10.49 -11.17
N GLU A 489 -24.38 -11.50 -10.60
CA GLU A 489 -23.78 -12.41 -9.60
C GLU A 489 -22.53 -13.13 -10.14
N THR A 490 -22.60 -13.71 -11.34
CA THR A 490 -21.44 -14.38 -11.97
C THR A 490 -20.27 -13.41 -12.18
N THR A 491 -20.58 -12.18 -12.60
CA THR A 491 -19.57 -11.14 -12.83
C THR A 491 -18.93 -10.69 -11.52
N GLU A 492 -19.74 -10.51 -10.48
CA GLU A 492 -19.25 -10.13 -9.15
C GLU A 492 -18.42 -11.22 -8.51
N GLN A 493 -18.81 -12.49 -8.65
CA GLN A 493 -18.03 -13.64 -8.21
C GLN A 493 -16.68 -13.71 -8.92
N PHE A 494 -16.66 -13.54 -10.25
CA PHE A 494 -15.39 -13.49 -11.00
C PHE A 494 -14.48 -12.35 -10.53
N LEU A 495 -15.05 -11.15 -10.35
CA LEU A 495 -14.27 -10.00 -9.89
C LEU A 495 -13.79 -10.19 -8.44
N TRP A 496 -14.55 -10.89 -7.60
CA TRP A 496 -14.08 -11.31 -6.27
C TRP A 496 -12.92 -12.30 -6.37
N ASP A 497 -13.03 -13.35 -7.19
CA ASP A 497 -11.97 -14.33 -7.43
C ASP A 497 -10.68 -13.68 -7.96
N LEU A 498 -10.84 -12.65 -8.80
CA LEU A 498 -9.74 -11.84 -9.31
C LEU A 498 -9.02 -11.13 -8.16
N ARG A 499 -9.75 -10.39 -7.32
CA ARG A 499 -9.15 -9.65 -6.20
C ARG A 499 -8.56 -10.58 -5.14
N ARG A 500 -9.22 -11.72 -4.86
CA ARG A 500 -8.72 -12.75 -3.95
C ARG A 500 -7.40 -13.34 -4.44
N THR A 501 -7.28 -13.62 -5.74
CA THR A 501 -6.02 -14.06 -6.36
C THR A 501 -4.93 -13.00 -6.24
N GLN A 502 -5.25 -11.73 -6.49
CA GLN A 502 -4.29 -10.62 -6.35
C GLN A 502 -3.79 -10.46 -4.91
N ALA A 503 -4.67 -10.59 -3.91
CA ALA A 503 -4.29 -10.56 -2.50
C ALA A 503 -3.39 -11.75 -2.12
N ASP A 504 -3.69 -12.95 -2.62
CA ASP A 504 -2.84 -14.12 -2.40
C ASP A 504 -1.44 -13.95 -3.02
N LEU A 505 -1.33 -13.33 -4.20
CA LEU A 505 -0.05 -13.00 -4.83
C LEU A 505 0.71 -11.94 -4.03
N MET A 506 0.06 -10.89 -3.53
CA MET A 506 0.71 -9.92 -2.62
C MET A 506 1.27 -10.60 -1.38
N ALA A 507 0.45 -11.42 -0.72
CA ALA A 507 0.86 -12.12 0.48
C ALA A 507 2.02 -13.08 0.21
N ASN A 508 1.96 -13.88 -0.85
CA ASN A 508 2.93 -14.96 -1.06
C ASN A 508 4.18 -14.50 -1.84
N ASN A 509 4.03 -13.64 -2.85
CA ASN A 509 5.10 -13.29 -3.78
C ASN A 509 5.84 -12.02 -3.40
N TYR A 510 5.22 -11.14 -2.60
CA TYR A 510 5.85 -9.92 -2.09
C TYR A 510 6.24 -10.06 -0.62
N TYR A 511 5.26 -10.09 0.30
CA TYR A 511 5.54 -10.17 1.73
C TYR A 511 6.19 -11.52 2.12
N GLY A 512 5.60 -12.63 1.69
CA GLY A 512 6.12 -13.97 1.94
C GLY A 512 7.51 -14.17 1.36
N ARG A 513 7.76 -13.71 0.13
CA ARG A 513 9.09 -13.80 -0.48
C ARG A 513 10.13 -12.94 0.25
N CYS A 514 9.75 -11.76 0.75
CA CYS A 514 10.60 -10.95 1.62
C CYS A 514 11.00 -11.72 2.89
N ALA A 515 10.04 -12.35 3.55
CA ALA A 515 10.29 -13.18 4.72
C ALA A 515 11.22 -14.35 4.41
N GLU A 516 10.97 -15.09 3.33
CA GLU A 516 11.83 -16.18 2.85
C GLU A 516 13.28 -15.70 2.65
N LEU A 517 13.48 -14.62 1.89
CA LEU A 517 14.81 -14.05 1.63
C LEU A 517 15.48 -13.54 2.91
N CYS A 518 14.73 -12.98 3.86
CA CYS A 518 15.25 -12.64 5.19
C CYS A 518 15.75 -13.90 5.91
N HIS A 519 14.94 -14.96 5.97
CA HIS A 519 15.26 -16.20 6.67
C HIS A 519 16.43 -16.95 6.05
N GLU A 520 16.55 -16.96 4.72
CA GLU A 520 17.71 -17.49 3.97
C GLU A 520 19.03 -16.81 4.40
N ASN A 521 18.94 -15.58 4.94
CA ASN A 521 20.07 -14.81 5.44
C ASN A 521 20.15 -14.73 6.99
N GLY A 522 19.22 -15.39 7.70
CA GLY A 522 19.11 -15.37 9.16
C GLY A 522 18.52 -14.07 9.73
N PHE A 523 17.94 -13.21 8.90
CA PHE A 523 17.37 -11.93 9.30
C PHE A 523 15.90 -12.06 9.72
N LEU A 524 15.38 -11.04 10.39
CA LEU A 524 13.95 -10.88 10.68
C LEU A 524 13.26 -10.00 9.64
N ALA A 525 12.07 -10.38 9.21
CA ALA A 525 11.23 -9.58 8.33
C ALA A 525 10.23 -8.73 9.13
N TYR A 526 10.33 -7.41 8.99
CA TYR A 526 9.44 -6.42 9.61
C TYR A 526 8.45 -5.90 8.57
N THR A 527 7.23 -5.58 8.99
CA THR A 527 6.27 -4.92 8.11
C THR A 527 5.27 -4.01 8.80
N GLU A 528 4.80 -3.01 8.08
CA GLU A 528 3.55 -2.30 8.32
C GLU A 528 2.51 -2.72 7.25
N PRO A 529 1.63 -3.68 7.54
CA PRO A 529 0.86 -4.37 6.50
C PRO A 529 -0.47 -3.67 6.18
N TYR A 530 -0.48 -2.34 6.04
CA TYR A 530 -1.70 -1.54 5.82
C TYR A 530 -1.50 -0.46 4.74
N ASN A 531 -2.51 0.41 4.57
CA ASN A 531 -2.63 1.50 3.57
C ASN A 531 -3.14 1.13 2.15
N GLY A 532 -4.12 0.23 2.05
CA GLY A 532 -5.11 0.26 0.94
C GLY A 532 -4.64 -0.21 -0.45
N GLY A 533 -3.62 -1.07 -0.52
CA GLY A 533 -3.22 -1.76 -1.78
C GLY A 533 -4.12 -2.97 -2.13
N PRO A 534 -3.79 -3.72 -3.20
CA PRO A 534 -4.58 -4.88 -3.67
C PRO A 534 -4.34 -6.14 -2.80
N PHE A 535 -4.37 -6.00 -1.47
CA PHE A 535 -4.05 -7.06 -0.52
C PHE A 535 -4.93 -7.02 0.72
N GLU A 536 -4.96 -8.15 1.43
CA GLU A 536 -5.59 -8.27 2.74
C GLU A 536 -4.51 -8.15 3.83
N GLN A 537 -4.76 -7.29 4.82
CA GLN A 537 -3.76 -6.82 5.78
C GLN A 537 -3.31 -7.94 6.73
N LEU A 538 -4.25 -8.74 7.24
CA LEU A 538 -3.94 -9.84 8.15
C LEU A 538 -3.13 -10.93 7.44
N GLN A 539 -3.50 -11.26 6.21
CA GLN A 539 -2.84 -12.25 5.37
C GLN A 539 -1.41 -11.82 5.02
N ALA A 540 -1.23 -10.56 4.61
CA ALA A 540 0.09 -9.99 4.36
C ALA A 540 0.96 -10.03 5.62
N GLY A 541 0.44 -9.51 6.74
CA GLY A 541 1.14 -9.51 8.02
C GLY A 541 1.47 -10.91 8.54
N ALA A 542 0.62 -11.90 8.25
CA ALA A 542 0.84 -13.27 8.71
C ALA A 542 2.11 -13.91 8.14
N ARG A 543 2.63 -13.36 7.04
CA ARG A 543 3.88 -13.82 6.41
C ARG A 543 5.13 -13.25 7.08
N MET A 544 5.00 -12.20 7.89
CA MET A 544 6.11 -11.36 8.35
C MET A 544 6.39 -11.54 9.85
N ASP A 545 7.65 -11.59 10.27
CA ASP A 545 8.06 -11.91 11.66
C ASP A 545 7.64 -10.86 12.68
N VAL A 546 7.77 -9.58 12.32
CA VAL A 546 7.42 -8.47 13.21
C VAL A 546 6.47 -7.53 12.50
N ASN A 547 5.23 -7.52 12.97
CA ASN A 547 4.23 -6.57 12.49
C ASN A 547 4.27 -5.29 13.32
N MET A 548 4.20 -4.17 12.62
CA MET A 548 4.22 -2.81 13.14
C MET A 548 2.90 -2.11 12.80
N GLY A 549 2.41 -1.29 13.73
CA GLY A 549 1.39 -0.27 13.46
C GLY A 549 2.00 1.13 13.49
N GLU A 550 1.17 2.16 13.53
CA GLU A 550 1.61 3.54 13.53
C GLU A 550 0.69 4.38 14.40
N PHE A 551 1.23 5.41 15.06
CA PHE A 551 0.39 6.42 15.69
C PHE A 551 1.07 7.78 15.78
N TRP A 552 0.27 8.83 15.55
CA TRP A 552 0.77 10.20 15.51
C TRP A 552 0.60 10.91 16.84
N VAL A 553 1.58 11.72 17.23
CA VAL A 553 1.53 12.50 18.47
C VAL A 553 0.36 13.49 18.44
N ARG A 554 -0.33 13.67 19.58
CA ARG A 554 -1.50 14.57 19.79
C ARG A 554 -2.79 14.21 19.04
N THR A 555 -2.71 13.64 17.84
CA THR A 555 -3.88 13.31 17.01
C THR A 555 -4.27 11.85 17.09
N LEU A 556 -3.33 10.98 17.46
CA LEU A 556 -3.45 9.53 17.43
C LEU A 556 -3.97 9.03 16.07
N ARG A 557 -3.63 9.74 14.99
CA ARG A 557 -3.88 9.27 13.62
C ARG A 557 -3.17 7.94 13.42
N PHE A 558 -3.73 7.08 12.57
CA PHE A 558 -3.23 5.73 12.27
C PHE A 558 -3.23 4.72 13.42
N ARG A 559 -3.56 5.10 14.67
CA ARG A 559 -3.63 4.19 15.84
C ARG A 559 -4.39 2.87 15.63
N HIS A 560 -5.25 2.81 14.62
CA HIS A 560 -5.97 1.61 14.28
C HIS A 560 -5.10 0.51 13.66
N SER A 561 -4.07 0.89 12.90
CA SER A 561 -3.13 -0.06 12.29
C SER A 561 -2.38 -0.87 13.34
N LEU A 562 -2.18 -0.29 14.53
CA LEU A 562 -1.64 -1.02 15.68
C LEU A 562 -2.51 -2.22 16.06
N LYS A 563 -3.84 -2.11 15.94
CA LYS A 563 -4.71 -3.23 16.25
C LYS A 563 -4.60 -4.33 15.20
N VAL A 564 -4.36 -3.99 13.94
CA VAL A 564 -4.05 -4.93 12.87
C VAL A 564 -2.77 -5.69 13.20
N ALA A 565 -1.67 -4.97 13.46
CA ALA A 565 -0.38 -5.55 13.80
C ALA A 565 -0.44 -6.46 15.03
N ALA A 566 -1.10 -6.01 16.11
CA ALA A 566 -1.29 -6.81 17.31
C ALA A 566 -2.12 -8.07 17.05
N SER A 567 -3.20 -7.97 16.27
CA SER A 567 -4.06 -9.12 15.98
C SER A 567 -3.32 -10.21 15.21
N VAL A 568 -2.53 -9.83 14.20
CA VAL A 568 -1.67 -10.77 13.46
C VAL A 568 -0.70 -11.49 14.41
N GLN A 569 0.02 -10.74 15.25
CA GLN A 569 1.02 -11.34 16.14
C GLN A 569 0.39 -12.26 17.19
N HIS A 570 -0.74 -11.87 17.75
CA HIS A 570 -1.45 -12.71 18.73
C HIS A 570 -1.95 -14.02 18.11
N VAL A 571 -2.54 -13.98 16.91
CA VAL A 571 -3.02 -15.18 16.20
C VAL A 571 -1.86 -16.10 15.82
N ASN A 572 -0.71 -15.53 15.43
CA ASN A 572 0.46 -16.30 15.03
C ASN A 572 1.38 -16.72 16.20
N GLY A 573 1.01 -16.38 17.45
CA GLY A 573 1.81 -16.69 18.63
C GLY A 573 3.17 -15.98 18.67
N ARG A 574 3.30 -14.83 18.00
CA ARG A 574 4.54 -14.03 17.96
C ARG A 574 4.50 -12.95 19.05
N ALA A 575 5.63 -12.79 19.73
CA ALA A 575 5.68 -11.99 20.96
C ALA A 575 5.79 -10.47 20.74
N VAL A 576 6.40 -10.01 19.64
CA VAL A 576 6.74 -8.58 19.47
C VAL A 576 5.75 -7.90 18.52
N VAL A 577 5.09 -6.86 19.01
CA VAL A 577 4.25 -5.93 18.23
C VAL A 577 4.94 -4.58 18.25
N GLY A 578 5.38 -4.09 17.09
CA GLY A 578 6.03 -2.80 16.95
C GLY A 578 5.06 -1.67 16.63
N ALA A 579 5.53 -0.43 16.72
CA ALA A 579 4.88 0.69 16.06
C ALA A 579 5.86 1.80 15.67
N GLU A 580 5.67 2.37 14.48
CA GLU A 580 6.08 3.74 14.15
C GLU A 580 5.38 4.69 15.14
N ALA A 581 6.15 5.20 16.09
CA ALA A 581 5.62 5.84 17.28
C ALA A 581 5.84 7.35 17.28
N PHE A 582 4.76 8.08 17.54
CA PHE A 582 4.73 9.54 17.76
C PHE A 582 4.98 10.40 16.52
N THR A 583 4.74 9.90 15.31
CA THR A 583 4.85 10.69 14.08
C THR A 583 4.12 12.02 14.19
N GLY A 584 4.72 13.10 13.69
CA GLY A 584 4.18 14.44 13.84
C GLY A 584 4.27 15.25 12.57
N ASP A 585 3.16 15.89 12.16
CA ASP A 585 3.17 16.88 11.08
C ASP A 585 3.77 18.21 11.53
N ALA A 586 4.02 19.10 10.57
CA ALA A 586 4.53 20.45 10.81
C ALA A 586 3.65 21.31 11.74
N VAL A 587 2.35 21.00 11.87
CA VAL A 587 1.45 21.78 12.73
C VAL A 587 1.65 21.38 14.19
N HIS A 588 1.80 20.08 14.44
CA HIS A 588 1.88 19.48 15.77
C HIS A 588 3.32 19.39 16.30
N SER A 589 4.33 19.22 15.43
CA SER A 589 5.73 18.97 15.80
C SER A 589 6.70 20.11 15.56
N LYS A 590 6.61 21.08 16.47
CA LYS A 590 7.41 22.32 16.52
C LYS A 590 8.37 22.36 17.70
N TRP A 591 9.05 21.24 17.98
CA TRP A 591 9.94 21.07 19.14
C TRP A 591 9.25 21.25 20.49
N GLN A 592 7.95 20.91 20.54
CA GLN A 592 7.13 21.04 21.75
C GLN A 592 6.93 19.69 22.46
N GLU A 593 7.42 18.61 21.87
CA GLU A 593 7.37 17.27 22.42
C GLU A 593 8.49 17.05 23.44
N TYR A 594 8.12 16.41 24.55
CA TYR A 594 9.02 15.94 25.58
C TYR A 594 8.38 14.74 26.29
N PRO A 595 9.12 13.90 27.03
CA PRO A 595 8.60 12.63 27.54
C PRO A 595 7.25 12.70 28.26
N TYR A 596 7.04 13.71 29.10
CA TYR A 596 5.77 13.87 29.83
C TYR A 596 4.57 14.12 28.90
N SER A 597 4.74 14.89 27.82
CA SER A 597 3.65 15.17 26.88
C SER A 597 3.26 13.96 26.04
N MET A 598 4.14 12.97 25.91
CA MET A 598 3.94 11.78 25.07
C MET A 598 3.58 10.52 25.87
N LYS A 599 3.75 10.54 27.20
CA LYS A 599 3.57 9.34 28.04
C LYS A 599 2.17 8.75 27.91
N ALA A 600 1.12 9.58 28.00
CA ALA A 600 -0.26 9.10 27.94
C ALA A 600 -0.60 8.47 26.58
N ASP A 601 -0.13 9.06 25.48
CA ASP A 601 -0.31 8.53 24.13
C ASP A 601 0.36 7.14 24.01
N GLY A 602 1.61 7.00 24.47
CA GLY A 602 2.32 5.71 24.45
C GLY A 602 1.68 4.65 25.34
N ASP A 603 1.25 5.01 26.55
CA ASP A 603 0.57 4.11 27.47
C ASP A 603 -0.75 3.60 26.90
N PHE A 604 -1.51 4.50 26.26
CA PHE A 604 -2.73 4.11 25.57
C PHE A 604 -2.46 3.09 24.46
N MET A 605 -1.38 3.26 23.68
CA MET A 605 -1.01 2.28 22.66
C MET A 605 -0.60 0.92 23.23
N PHE A 606 0.04 0.88 24.41
CA PHE A 606 0.28 -0.40 25.11
C PHE A 606 -1.03 -1.15 25.41
N THR A 607 -2.14 -0.44 25.68
CA THR A 607 -3.45 -1.09 25.88
C THR A 607 -4.04 -1.70 24.60
N LEU A 608 -3.59 -1.27 23.42
CA LEU A 608 -4.04 -1.79 22.13
C LEU A 608 -3.25 -3.02 21.67
N GLY A 609 -2.16 -3.36 22.36
CA GLY A 609 -1.29 -4.51 22.08
C GLY A 609 0.14 -4.15 21.70
N LEU A 610 0.50 -2.86 21.65
CA LEU A 610 1.88 -2.45 21.43
C LEU A 610 2.80 -3.01 22.52
N ASN A 611 3.98 -3.47 22.15
CA ASN A 611 5.02 -3.80 23.12
C ASN A 611 6.46 -3.52 22.64
N ARG A 612 6.61 -2.82 21.51
CA ARG A 612 7.88 -2.26 21.05
C ARG A 612 7.67 -0.88 20.40
N ILE A 613 8.03 0.17 21.12
CA ILE A 613 8.11 1.53 20.59
C ILE A 613 9.29 1.61 19.61
N ILE A 614 9.01 2.07 18.39
CA ILE A 614 10.00 2.40 17.37
C ILE A 614 9.75 3.86 17.00
N PHE A 615 10.51 4.76 17.61
CA PHE A 615 10.25 6.20 17.49
C PHE A 615 10.34 6.70 16.05
N HIS A 616 9.31 7.44 15.62
CA HIS A 616 9.38 8.33 14.47
C HIS A 616 9.61 9.76 14.97
N ARG A 617 10.82 10.33 14.92
CA ARG A 617 12.04 9.75 14.33
C ARG A 617 13.33 10.36 14.90
N TYR A 618 14.46 9.72 14.62
CA TYR A 618 15.81 10.29 14.67
C TYR A 618 16.24 10.68 13.24
N ALA A 619 16.62 11.94 12.97
CA ALA A 619 17.29 12.26 11.69
C ALA A 619 18.78 12.33 11.93
N HIS A 620 19.54 11.75 11.02
CA HIS A 620 20.97 11.73 11.10
C HIS A 620 21.54 13.14 11.15
N GLN A 621 22.52 13.33 12.03
CA GLN A 621 23.13 14.63 12.31
C GLN A 621 24.56 14.66 11.75
N PRO A 622 24.76 15.07 10.48
CA PRO A 622 26.06 15.04 9.81
C PRO A 622 27.01 16.14 10.30
N HIS A 623 26.48 17.23 10.86
CA HIS A 623 27.27 18.36 11.36
C HIS A 623 27.48 18.26 12.87
N PRO A 624 28.72 18.28 13.39
CA PRO A 624 28.98 18.02 14.81
C PRO A 624 28.40 19.10 15.74
N THR A 625 28.32 20.35 15.27
CA THR A 625 27.95 21.53 16.08
C THR A 625 26.56 22.10 15.79
N ALA A 626 25.85 21.63 14.76
CA ALA A 626 24.54 22.19 14.43
C ALA A 626 23.51 21.83 15.52
N ARG A 627 22.69 22.80 15.94
CA ARG A 627 21.59 22.65 16.90
C ARG A 627 20.40 23.52 16.46
N PRO A 628 19.16 23.01 16.42
CA PRO A 628 18.77 21.63 16.70
C PRO A 628 18.98 20.68 15.49
N GLY A 629 19.86 21.07 14.56
CA GLY A 629 20.40 20.17 13.55
C GLY A 629 19.48 19.86 12.37
N MET A 630 19.75 18.72 11.72
CA MET A 630 19.02 18.22 10.55
C MET A 630 17.65 17.67 10.97
N THR A 631 16.64 17.85 10.11
CA THR A 631 15.32 17.27 10.29
C THR A 631 14.90 16.42 9.08
N MET A 632 13.89 15.57 9.26
CA MET A 632 13.21 14.88 8.16
C MET A 632 12.19 15.81 7.52
N GLY A 633 12.67 16.88 6.88
CA GLY A 633 11.83 17.95 6.37
C GLY A 633 10.85 18.47 7.45
N PRO A 634 9.52 18.46 7.20
CA PRO A 634 8.53 18.96 8.14
C PRO A 634 8.16 17.99 9.28
N TRP A 635 8.67 16.75 9.28
CA TRP A 635 8.17 15.67 10.12
C TRP A 635 8.94 15.52 11.44
N GLY A 636 8.18 15.39 12.53
CA GLY A 636 8.65 15.05 13.87
C GLY A 636 8.21 13.63 14.31
N ILE A 637 8.39 13.24 15.57
CA ILE A 637 9.07 14.01 16.61
C ILE A 637 10.56 14.18 16.32
N HIS A 638 11.18 15.19 16.91
CA HIS A 638 12.60 15.47 16.72
C HIS A 638 13.44 14.76 17.81
N LEU A 639 13.54 13.44 17.74
CA LEU A 639 14.23 12.59 18.72
C LEU A 639 15.68 12.30 18.29
N ASP A 640 16.56 13.29 18.37
CA ASP A 640 17.98 13.11 18.05
C ASP A 640 18.89 13.72 19.12
N ARG A 641 20.20 13.41 19.05
CA ARG A 641 21.21 13.82 20.07
C ARG A 641 21.31 15.33 20.26
N THR A 642 20.73 16.14 19.37
CA THR A 642 20.77 17.59 19.47
C THR A 642 19.60 18.16 20.27
N ASN A 643 18.56 17.35 20.53
CA ASN A 643 17.41 17.76 21.30
C ASN A 643 17.79 17.95 22.79
N THR A 644 17.28 19.02 23.40
CA THR A 644 17.59 19.44 24.78
C THR A 644 17.33 18.38 25.83
N TRP A 645 16.34 17.50 25.61
CA TRP A 645 15.97 16.45 26.54
C TRP A 645 16.47 15.06 26.16
N PHE A 646 17.25 14.89 25.07
CA PHE A 646 17.66 13.56 24.60
C PHE A 646 18.42 12.77 25.70
N GLU A 647 19.46 13.37 26.29
CA GLU A 647 20.25 12.73 27.35
C GLU A 647 19.43 12.54 28.66
N PRO A 648 18.70 13.54 29.19
CA PRO A 648 17.75 13.32 30.29
C PRO A 648 16.66 12.27 30.00
N GLY A 649 16.32 12.08 28.72
CA GLY A 649 15.35 11.12 28.21
C GLY A 649 15.70 9.66 28.52
N ALA A 650 16.93 9.36 28.91
CA ALA A 650 17.34 8.03 29.39
C ALA A 650 16.41 7.46 30.47
N ALA A 651 15.85 8.31 31.35
CA ALA A 651 14.87 7.90 32.34
C ALA A 651 13.56 7.39 31.70
N TRP A 652 13.12 8.03 30.62
CA TRP A 652 11.93 7.62 29.88
C TRP A 652 12.17 6.37 29.05
N PHE A 653 13.32 6.25 28.37
CA PHE A 653 13.64 5.02 27.64
C PHE A 653 13.75 3.82 28.59
N LYS A 654 14.27 4.00 29.80
CA LYS A 654 14.25 2.97 30.86
C LYS A 654 12.83 2.62 31.29
N TYR A 655 11.94 3.60 31.43
CA TYR A 655 10.52 3.36 31.69
C TYR A 655 9.90 2.50 30.58
N LEU A 656 10.08 2.88 29.32
CA LEU A 656 9.57 2.13 28.16
C LEU A 656 10.14 0.72 28.14
N ALA A 657 11.45 0.54 28.37
CA ALA A 657 12.07 -0.77 28.39
C ALA A 657 11.47 -1.71 29.44
N ARG A 658 11.05 -1.18 30.59
CA ARG A 658 10.36 -1.95 31.64
C ARG A 658 8.95 -2.37 31.24
N CYS A 659 8.19 -1.44 30.67
CA CYS A 659 6.85 -1.72 30.15
C CYS A 659 6.91 -2.79 29.06
N GLN A 660 7.77 -2.59 28.06
CA GLN A 660 7.99 -3.51 26.95
C GLN A 660 8.47 -4.88 27.42
N TYR A 661 9.38 -4.93 28.42
CA TYR A 661 9.80 -6.20 29.00
C TYR A 661 8.61 -7.00 29.53
N LEU A 662 7.75 -6.39 30.36
CA LEU A 662 6.58 -7.09 30.93
C LEU A 662 5.56 -7.47 29.85
N LEU A 663 5.27 -6.58 28.91
CA LEU A 663 4.28 -6.78 27.85
C LEU A 663 4.71 -7.83 26.80
N GLN A 664 5.97 -8.24 26.80
CA GLN A 664 6.50 -9.32 25.95
C GLN A 664 6.59 -10.66 26.69
N GLN A 665 6.18 -10.74 27.97
CA GLN A 665 6.18 -12.00 28.71
C GLN A 665 4.88 -12.78 28.51
N GLY A 666 4.98 -14.11 28.54
CA GLY A 666 3.82 -14.99 28.47
C GLY A 666 3.13 -14.97 27.10
N GLN A 667 1.82 -15.21 27.09
CA GLN A 667 0.97 -15.18 25.90
C GLN A 667 -0.13 -14.16 26.09
N PHE A 668 -0.52 -13.49 24.99
CA PHE A 668 -1.68 -12.62 24.98
C PHE A 668 -2.96 -13.41 25.31
N VAL A 669 -3.88 -12.77 26.06
CA VAL A 669 -5.16 -13.37 26.47
C VAL A 669 -6.30 -12.48 25.95
N ALA A 670 -7.27 -13.10 25.27
CA ALA A 670 -8.52 -12.47 24.87
C ALA A 670 -9.68 -13.47 24.90
N ASP A 671 -10.87 -12.98 25.26
CA ASP A 671 -12.10 -13.78 25.32
C ASP A 671 -12.87 -13.79 23.98
N LEU A 672 -12.59 -12.84 23.08
CA LEU A 672 -13.32 -12.64 21.83
C LEU A 672 -12.39 -12.68 20.62
N LEU A 673 -12.77 -13.50 19.63
CA LEU A 673 -12.20 -13.51 18.29
C LEU A 673 -13.18 -12.82 17.33
N TYR A 674 -12.75 -11.74 16.68
CA TYR A 674 -13.53 -11.04 15.66
C TYR A 674 -13.09 -11.54 14.28
N LEU A 675 -14.00 -12.18 13.54
CA LEU A 675 -13.76 -12.64 12.17
C LEU A 675 -14.16 -11.53 11.18
N THR A 676 -13.24 -11.13 10.31
CA THR A 676 -13.50 -10.20 9.22
C THR A 676 -14.12 -10.91 8.02
N ALA A 677 -14.79 -10.15 7.14
CA ALA A 677 -15.26 -10.66 5.86
C ALA A 677 -14.08 -11.17 5.00
N ASP A 678 -14.34 -12.17 4.16
CA ASP A 678 -13.37 -12.74 3.21
C ASP A 678 -13.29 -11.95 1.89
N ASP A 679 -13.30 -10.60 1.96
CA ASP A 679 -13.12 -9.75 0.77
C ASP A 679 -11.68 -9.26 0.67
N ALA A 680 -11.28 -8.85 -0.53
CA ALA A 680 -9.96 -8.30 -0.83
C ALA A 680 -10.11 -7.04 -1.72
N PRO A 681 -9.48 -5.90 -1.37
CA PRO A 681 -8.87 -5.61 -0.07
C PRO A 681 -9.91 -5.71 1.07
N GLY A 682 -9.55 -6.39 2.15
CA GLY A 682 -10.47 -6.69 3.26
C GLY A 682 -10.92 -5.46 4.04
N GLU A 683 -11.90 -5.66 4.93
CA GLU A 683 -12.39 -4.61 5.82
C GLU A 683 -11.27 -4.05 6.70
N ASP A 684 -11.27 -2.74 6.91
CA ASP A 684 -10.40 -2.15 7.92
C ASP A 684 -10.92 -2.51 9.32
N LEU A 685 -10.13 -3.30 10.05
CA LEU A 685 -10.36 -3.68 11.45
C LEU A 685 -10.54 -2.48 12.40
N SER A 686 -10.15 -1.28 11.99
CA SER A 686 -10.40 -0.02 12.69
C SER A 686 -11.89 0.32 12.84
N LEU A 687 -12.74 -0.15 11.93
CA LEU A 687 -14.17 0.14 11.87
C LEU A 687 -15.03 -0.92 12.54
N ARG A 688 -14.39 -1.90 13.20
CA ARG A 688 -15.11 -2.94 13.92
C ARG A 688 -16.13 -2.32 14.88
N PRO A 689 -17.40 -2.69 14.80
CA PRO A 689 -18.39 -2.23 15.76
C PRO A 689 -18.03 -2.75 17.15
N ALA A 690 -18.44 -2.02 18.19
CA ALA A 690 -18.36 -2.54 19.54
C ALA A 690 -19.14 -3.87 19.62
N PRO A 691 -18.67 -4.88 20.37
CA PRO A 691 -19.39 -6.15 20.52
C PRO A 691 -20.82 -5.88 20.99
N THR A 692 -21.81 -6.54 20.38
CA THR A 692 -23.23 -6.42 20.75
C THR A 692 -23.79 -7.81 21.07
N PRO A 693 -24.29 -8.07 22.30
CA PRO A 693 -24.34 -7.13 23.43
C PRO A 693 -22.93 -6.75 23.90
N ALA A 694 -22.82 -5.56 24.51
CA ALA A 694 -21.57 -5.14 25.14
C ALA A 694 -21.10 -6.26 26.09
N PRO A 695 -19.79 -6.57 26.14
CA PRO A 695 -19.29 -7.57 27.07
C PRO A 695 -19.74 -7.21 28.50
N PRO A 696 -20.04 -8.20 29.35
CA PRO A 696 -20.44 -7.96 30.72
C PRO A 696 -19.22 -7.50 31.53
N TRP A 697 -18.75 -6.28 31.30
CA TRP A 697 -17.77 -5.65 32.15
C TRP A 697 -18.46 -5.38 33.50
N PRO A 698 -17.91 -5.83 34.63
CA PRO A 698 -18.39 -5.36 35.91
C PRO A 698 -18.29 -3.83 35.88
N LYS A 699 -19.39 -3.13 36.19
CA LYS A 699 -19.37 -1.68 36.40
C LYS A 699 -18.24 -1.40 37.37
N ALA A 700 -17.23 -0.65 36.94
CA ALA A 700 -16.16 -0.22 37.81
C ALA A 700 -16.79 0.49 39.02
N SER A 701 -16.64 -0.11 40.19
CA SER A 701 -17.09 0.40 41.48
C SER A 701 -16.20 1.52 41.97
#